data_AF-A0A4W4HDQ9-F1
#
_entry.id   AF-A0A4W4HDQ9-F1
#
_cell.length_a   1.000
_cell.length_b   1.000
_cell.length_c   1.000
_cell.angle_alpha   90.00
_cell.angle_beta   90.00
_cell.angle_gamma   90.00
#
_symmetry.space_group_name_H-M   'P 1'
#
loop_
_entity.id
_entity.type
_entity.pdbx_description
1 polymer ?
#
loop_
_entity_poly.entity_id
_entity_poly.type
_entity_poly.pdbx_seq_one_letter_code
_entity_poly.pdbx_strand_id
1 'polypeptide(L)'
;SDKEEGKRKKSKSKVDCCGFPLSIFFIVVNEFCERFSYYGMKAVLVLYFRYFLQWDDDLATTIYHTFVALCYLTPILGAIVADSWLGKFKTIVYLSVVYTIGQAILAVSAIHDITDLDHNGKPDSMAFHVALSMVGLSLIALGTGGIKPCVSAFGGDQFEDQQEKQRSTFFSIFYISINAGSLLSTLITPILRAQECGINSQQKCYPLAFGVPAVLMAVALVVFIMGSNMYTKAAPKGNIMLEVCRCIGFAIKNRFQHRSKRYPKREHWMDWANEKYDKLLIAQVKIVLKVLFLYIPLPMFWALFDQQGSRWTLQATTMDGNFGAFKVEPDQMQIVNPLLILAMVPLVDSVVYPLTKKCGLNFTPLRRMTVGMFMAGLAFIAAALLQIQIDKTLPTFPSASQSQVKFLNLENSVLPVTVDGATYSIQPFQACQTLSFPSVPIQMENTVTIAVGSRPPVTETLLKGERQTILLTSTGIKGRVSHSCSPLNNVLKGIFLTFPLNRNVLLTKRKAKIRCIVSTFLISNRMGQICEYSQSLGFGSSYTLLIPGDFSFGPECAKTIRPIEDIKPNTVHMAWQIPQYFLMTTGEVVFSVTGLEFSYSQAPSNMKSVLQAGWLLTVAVGNIIVLIVAEAGQLPDQWAEYVLFASLLICVCVIFSIMAYFYTYIDPMEIEAQFAEGGPQDKEEKSKNLSMTDVIPASEDKKSEVKQSRI
;
A
#
# COMPACT_ATOMS: atom_id res chain seq x y z
N SER A 1 -33.75 -64.78 -5.76
CA SER A 1 -34.38 -63.75 -4.92
C SER A 1 -33.54 -62.50 -5.00
N ASP A 2 -33.73 -61.75 -6.08
CA ASP A 2 -33.14 -60.43 -6.32
C ASP A 2 -33.86 -59.40 -5.46
N LYS A 3 -33.09 -58.59 -4.73
CA LYS A 3 -33.34 -57.17 -4.41
C LYS A 3 -32.38 -56.73 -3.31
N GLU A 4 -31.21 -56.24 -3.70
CA GLU A 4 -30.54 -55.15 -2.97
C GLU A 4 -29.42 -54.52 -3.84
N GLU A 5 -29.80 -54.06 -5.03
CA GLU A 5 -29.00 -53.14 -5.83
C GLU A 5 -29.80 -51.85 -6.01
N GLY A 6 -29.19 -50.70 -5.67
CA GLY A 6 -29.73 -49.39 -6.09
C GLY A 6 -30.01 -48.36 -5.00
N LYS A 7 -29.01 -47.96 -4.22
CA LYS A 7 -28.95 -46.57 -3.72
C LYS A 7 -27.84 -45.82 -4.47
N ARG A 8 -28.09 -45.55 -5.75
CA ARG A 8 -27.39 -44.47 -6.48
C ARG A 8 -27.60 -43.18 -5.69
N LYS A 9 -26.54 -42.69 -5.04
CA LYS A 9 -26.46 -41.27 -4.63
C LYS A 9 -26.82 -40.45 -5.87
N LYS A 10 -27.90 -39.68 -5.81
CA LYS A 10 -28.24 -38.70 -6.85
C LYS A 10 -27.05 -37.77 -7.04
N SER A 11 -26.27 -38.02 -8.10
CA SER A 11 -25.33 -37.04 -8.63
C SER A 11 -26.16 -35.80 -8.96
N LYS A 12 -25.98 -34.72 -8.21
CA LYS A 12 -26.50 -33.40 -8.59
C LYS A 12 -25.87 -33.10 -9.95
N SER A 13 -26.66 -32.96 -11.01
CA SER A 13 -26.13 -32.55 -12.30
C SER A 13 -25.45 -31.19 -12.13
N LYS A 14 -24.12 -31.17 -12.15
CA LYS A 14 -23.36 -29.92 -12.22
C LYS A 14 -23.77 -29.28 -13.55
N VAL A 15 -24.46 -28.14 -13.48
CA VAL A 15 -24.77 -27.35 -14.67
C VAL A 15 -23.45 -26.77 -15.14
N ASP A 16 -22.97 -27.26 -16.27
CA ASP A 16 -21.71 -26.81 -16.87
C ASP A 16 -22.00 -25.63 -17.80
N CYS A 17 -21.29 -24.52 -17.60
CA CYS A 17 -21.27 -23.39 -18.53
C CYS A 17 -19.85 -23.27 -19.09
N CYS A 18 -19.70 -23.28 -20.42
CA CYS A 18 -18.40 -23.21 -21.09
C CYS A 18 -17.37 -24.26 -20.62
N GLY A 19 -17.81 -25.46 -20.21
CA GLY A 19 -16.94 -26.54 -19.74
C GLY A 19 -16.42 -26.40 -18.30
N PHE A 20 -17.00 -25.48 -17.51
CA PHE A 20 -16.73 -25.30 -16.09
C PHE A 20 -18.01 -25.46 -15.26
N PRO A 21 -17.91 -26.02 -14.02
CA PRO A 21 -18.98 -25.92 -13.05
C PRO A 21 -19.45 -24.48 -12.87
N LEU A 22 -20.75 -24.22 -13.01
CA LEU A 22 -21.32 -22.87 -12.82
C LEU A 22 -21.00 -22.26 -11.44
N SER A 23 -20.68 -23.10 -10.45
CA SER A 23 -20.19 -22.66 -9.13
C SER A 23 -18.93 -21.78 -9.21
N ILE A 24 -18.03 -22.02 -10.16
CA ILE A 24 -16.77 -21.28 -10.29
C ILE A 24 -17.01 -19.82 -10.67
N PHE A 25 -18.02 -19.56 -11.51
CA PHE A 25 -18.36 -18.20 -11.93
C PHE A 25 -18.64 -17.30 -10.73
N PHE A 26 -19.39 -17.78 -9.74
CA PHE A 26 -19.67 -17.03 -8.51
C PHE A 26 -18.41 -16.70 -7.70
N ILE A 27 -17.44 -17.62 -7.67
CA ILE A 27 -16.16 -17.41 -6.95
C ILE A 27 -15.30 -16.38 -7.69
N VAL A 28 -15.24 -16.46 -9.02
CA VAL A 28 -14.46 -15.52 -9.85
C VAL A 28 -15.02 -14.10 -9.77
N VAL A 29 -16.35 -13.93 -9.86
CA VAL A 29 -16.99 -12.61 -9.71
C VAL A 29 -16.79 -12.07 -8.30
N ASN A 30 -16.93 -12.90 -7.26
CA ASN A 30 -16.61 -12.50 -5.90
C ASN A 30 -15.17 -12.00 -5.76
N GLU A 31 -14.20 -12.72 -6.33
CA GLU A 31 -12.79 -12.32 -6.29
C GLU A 31 -12.57 -10.99 -7.02
N PHE A 32 -13.14 -10.82 -8.22
CA PHE A 32 -13.02 -9.57 -8.96
C PHE A 32 -13.56 -8.37 -8.16
N CYS A 33 -14.77 -8.49 -7.61
CA CYS A 33 -15.40 -7.42 -6.83
C CYS A 33 -14.65 -7.12 -5.53
N GLU A 34 -14.15 -8.14 -4.83
CA GLU A 34 -13.34 -7.95 -3.61
C GLU A 34 -12.01 -7.27 -3.92
N ARG A 35 -11.32 -7.67 -5.00
CA ARG A 35 -10.05 -7.06 -5.43
C ARG A 35 -10.26 -5.63 -5.86
N PHE A 36 -11.32 -5.34 -6.61
CA PHE A 36 -11.70 -3.96 -6.93
C PHE A 36 -11.91 -3.14 -5.66
N SER A 37 -12.66 -3.67 -4.70
CA SER A 37 -12.97 -2.97 -3.44
C SER A 37 -11.70 -2.66 -2.64
N TYR A 38 -10.83 -3.66 -2.46
CA TYR A 38 -9.60 -3.53 -1.69
C TYR A 38 -8.62 -2.53 -2.31
N TYR A 39 -8.26 -2.72 -3.59
CA TYR A 39 -7.26 -1.87 -4.25
C TYR A 39 -7.78 -0.45 -4.48
N GLY A 40 -9.06 -0.28 -4.81
CA GLY A 40 -9.67 1.04 -4.99
C GLY A 40 -9.67 1.87 -3.72
N MET A 41 -10.10 1.27 -2.61
CA MET A 41 -10.06 1.94 -1.29
C MET A 41 -8.63 2.22 -0.84
N LYS A 42 -7.71 1.24 -0.96
CA LYS A 42 -6.29 1.39 -0.60
C LYS A 42 -5.63 2.54 -1.38
N ALA A 43 -5.91 2.68 -2.68
CA ALA A 43 -5.28 3.68 -3.54
C ALA A 43 -5.53 5.13 -3.08
N VAL A 44 -6.76 5.42 -2.62
CA VAL A 44 -7.17 6.78 -2.21
C VAL A 44 -6.91 7.07 -0.71
N LEU A 45 -6.54 6.04 0.06
CA LEU A 45 -6.56 6.07 1.52
C LEU A 45 -5.56 7.06 2.13
N VAL A 46 -4.32 7.14 1.61
CA VAL A 46 -3.32 8.09 2.11
C VAL A 46 -3.77 9.54 1.90
N LEU A 47 -4.41 9.83 0.76
CA LEU A 47 -4.94 11.16 0.48
C LEU A 47 -6.16 11.47 1.35
N TYR A 48 -6.95 10.47 1.72
CA TYR A 48 -8.04 10.64 2.69
C TYR A 48 -7.49 11.06 4.05
N PHE A 49 -6.46 10.38 4.57
CA PHE A 49 -5.81 10.78 5.81
C PHE A 49 -5.26 12.20 5.74
N ARG A 50 -4.59 12.52 4.63
CA ARG A 50 -3.92 13.82 4.44
C ARG A 50 -4.88 14.99 4.26
N TYR A 51 -5.93 14.84 3.45
CA TYR A 51 -6.81 15.94 3.05
C TYR A 51 -8.18 15.93 3.70
N PHE A 52 -8.67 14.79 4.16
CA PHE A 52 -9.95 14.72 4.86
C PHE A 52 -9.73 14.78 6.37
N LEU A 53 -8.92 13.86 6.93
CA LEU A 53 -8.64 13.82 8.38
C LEU A 53 -7.61 14.88 8.83
N GLN A 54 -6.98 15.57 7.89
CA GLN A 54 -6.02 16.65 8.16
C GLN A 54 -4.77 16.21 8.95
N TRP A 55 -4.34 14.97 8.74
CA TRP A 55 -3.08 14.47 9.29
C TRP A 55 -1.89 14.92 8.45
N ASP A 56 -0.72 15.03 9.07
CA ASP A 56 0.53 15.23 8.34
C ASP A 56 0.93 13.99 7.52
N ASP A 57 1.91 14.17 6.64
CA ASP A 57 2.37 13.14 5.70
C ASP A 57 2.94 11.90 6.42
N ASP A 58 3.54 12.08 7.61
CA ASP A 58 4.17 11.00 8.38
C ASP A 58 3.11 10.17 9.10
N LEU A 59 2.18 10.82 9.82
CA LEU A 59 1.06 10.13 10.47
C LEU A 59 0.16 9.42 9.46
N ALA A 60 -0.12 10.04 8.31
CA ALA A 60 -0.87 9.41 7.23
C ALA A 60 -0.16 8.14 6.71
N THR A 61 1.17 8.20 6.53
CA THR A 61 1.99 7.07 6.10
C THR A 61 2.02 5.96 7.17
N THR A 62 2.19 6.32 8.44
CA THR A 62 2.20 5.39 9.58
C THR A 62 0.88 4.62 9.71
N ILE A 63 -0.27 5.31 9.66
CA ILE A 63 -1.57 4.64 9.77
C ILE A 63 -1.85 3.78 8.53
N TYR A 64 -1.46 4.24 7.34
CA TYR A 64 -1.58 3.46 6.11
C TYR A 64 -0.80 2.13 6.19
N HIS A 65 0.47 2.17 6.59
CA HIS A 65 1.29 0.96 6.71
C HIS A 65 0.83 0.06 7.87
N THR A 66 0.33 0.64 8.96
CA THR A 66 -0.30 -0.15 10.04
C THR A 66 -1.51 -0.93 9.54
N PHE A 67 -2.38 -0.28 8.76
CA PHE A 67 -3.53 -0.93 8.14
C PHE A 67 -3.11 -2.06 7.20
N VAL A 68 -2.12 -1.82 6.33
CA VAL A 68 -1.60 -2.84 5.40
C VAL A 68 -0.97 -4.01 6.17
N ALA A 69 -0.17 -3.73 7.21
CA ALA A 69 0.42 -4.77 8.06
C ALA A 69 -0.65 -5.67 8.67
N LEU A 70 -1.73 -5.09 9.22
CA LEU A 70 -2.86 -5.84 9.76
C LEU A 70 -3.55 -6.70 8.69
N CYS A 71 -3.79 -6.17 7.48
CA CYS A 71 -4.39 -6.93 6.37
C CYS A 71 -3.58 -8.17 5.95
N TYR A 72 -2.26 -8.17 6.17
CA TYR A 72 -1.38 -9.28 5.84
C TYR A 72 -1.01 -10.16 7.06
N LEU A 73 -1.33 -9.71 8.27
CA LEU A 73 -1.17 -10.49 9.52
C LEU A 73 -2.43 -11.31 9.87
N THR A 74 -3.62 -10.74 9.69
CA THR A 74 -4.91 -11.41 9.95
C THR A 74 -5.23 -12.64 9.06
N PRO A 75 -4.59 -12.90 7.89
CA PRO A 75 -4.73 -14.18 7.19
C PRO A 75 -4.43 -15.41 8.06
N ILE A 76 -3.47 -15.32 8.99
CA ILE A 76 -3.15 -16.42 9.91
C ILE A 76 -4.37 -16.77 10.76
N LEU A 77 -5.09 -15.76 11.26
CA LEU A 77 -6.32 -15.95 12.04
C LEU A 77 -7.43 -16.56 11.16
N GLY A 78 -7.60 -16.07 9.93
CA GLY A 78 -8.59 -16.60 8.99
C GLY A 78 -8.38 -18.08 8.67
N ALA A 79 -7.13 -18.47 8.40
CA ALA A 79 -6.76 -19.86 8.14
C ALA A 79 -7.04 -20.76 9.36
N ILE A 80 -6.63 -20.34 10.56
CA ILE A 80 -6.88 -21.10 11.80
C ILE A 80 -8.38 -21.31 12.01
N VAL A 81 -9.20 -20.27 11.84
CA VAL A 81 -10.65 -20.33 12.03
C VAL A 81 -11.31 -21.23 10.97
N ALA A 82 -10.88 -21.14 9.71
CA ALA A 82 -11.40 -21.98 8.63
C ALA A 82 -11.06 -23.46 8.81
N ASP A 83 -9.82 -23.78 9.15
CA ASP A 83 -9.36 -25.17 9.22
C ASP A 83 -9.78 -25.85 10.54
N SER A 84 -9.89 -25.10 11.64
CA SER A 84 -10.13 -25.68 12.97
C SER A 84 -11.61 -25.70 13.38
N TRP A 85 -12.40 -24.70 12.97
CA TRP A 85 -13.72 -24.47 13.59
C TRP A 85 -14.88 -24.34 12.60
N LEU A 86 -14.81 -23.37 11.68
CA LEU A 86 -15.99 -22.98 10.89
C LEU A 86 -16.06 -23.67 9.52
N GLY A 87 -14.92 -24.10 8.96
CA GLY A 87 -14.80 -24.50 7.56
C GLY A 87 -14.68 -23.29 6.63
N LYS A 88 -13.97 -23.45 5.51
CA LYS A 88 -13.64 -22.36 4.54
C LYS A 88 -14.86 -21.54 4.12
N PHE A 89 -15.97 -22.19 3.72
CA PHE A 89 -17.17 -21.51 3.25
C PHE A 89 -17.77 -20.56 4.31
N LYS A 90 -17.94 -21.02 5.55
CA LYS A 90 -18.52 -20.19 6.62
C LYS A 90 -17.57 -19.07 7.01
N THR A 91 -16.27 -19.33 7.08
CA THR A 91 -15.25 -18.29 7.34
C THR A 91 -15.31 -17.19 6.29
N ILE A 92 -15.37 -17.54 5.01
CA ILE A 92 -15.50 -16.56 3.91
C ILE A 92 -16.75 -15.69 4.12
N VAL A 93 -17.91 -16.30 4.38
CA VAL A 93 -19.17 -15.56 4.55
C VAL A 93 -19.12 -14.62 5.76
N TYR A 94 -18.78 -15.12 6.95
CA TYR A 94 -18.79 -14.30 8.17
C TYR A 94 -17.77 -13.16 8.10
N LEU A 95 -16.56 -13.41 7.61
CA LEU A 95 -15.55 -12.36 7.49
C LEU A 95 -15.86 -11.38 6.36
N SER A 96 -16.53 -11.82 5.29
CA SER A 96 -17.02 -10.89 4.24
C SER A 96 -18.14 -9.99 4.73
N VAL A 97 -18.99 -10.44 5.67
CA VAL A 97 -19.97 -9.57 6.35
C VAL A 97 -19.25 -8.49 7.16
N VAL A 98 -18.27 -8.90 7.98
CA VAL A 98 -17.43 -7.96 8.76
C VAL A 98 -16.74 -6.95 7.84
N TYR A 99 -16.20 -7.42 6.71
CA TYR A 99 -15.57 -6.57 5.70
C TYR A 99 -16.57 -5.56 5.11
N THR A 100 -17.75 -6.01 4.71
CA THR A 100 -18.80 -5.14 4.14
C THR A 100 -19.23 -4.06 5.12
N ILE A 101 -19.41 -4.41 6.40
CA ILE A 101 -19.72 -3.46 7.48
C ILE A 101 -18.57 -2.46 7.63
N GLY A 102 -17.32 -2.91 7.65
CA GLY A 102 -16.15 -2.03 7.73
C GLY A 102 -16.07 -1.01 6.60
N GLN A 103 -16.32 -1.44 5.35
CA GLN A 103 -16.37 -0.56 4.18
C GLN A 103 -17.54 0.44 4.26
N ALA A 104 -18.72 0.01 4.71
CA ALA A 104 -19.86 0.89 4.90
C ALA A 104 -19.57 1.97 5.97
N ILE A 105 -18.97 1.58 7.09
CA ILE A 105 -18.54 2.49 8.16
C ILE A 105 -17.52 3.51 7.65
N LEU A 106 -16.54 3.07 6.86
CA LEU A 106 -15.53 3.97 6.26
C LEU A 106 -16.15 4.93 5.22
N ALA A 107 -17.15 4.47 4.45
CA ALA A 107 -17.86 5.34 3.52
C ALA A 107 -18.68 6.41 4.25
N VAL A 108 -19.35 6.04 5.35
CA VAL A 108 -20.09 6.97 6.21
C VAL A 108 -19.14 7.94 6.91
N SER A 109 -17.97 7.49 7.36
CA SER A 109 -16.99 8.37 8.01
C SER A 109 -16.44 9.44 7.08
N ALA A 110 -16.55 9.27 5.76
CA ALA A 110 -16.11 10.26 4.78
C ALA A 110 -17.16 11.35 4.47
N ILE A 111 -18.35 11.34 5.09
CA ILE A 111 -19.41 12.31 4.81
C ILE A 111 -19.30 13.51 5.76
N HIS A 112 -18.79 14.65 5.30
CA HIS A 112 -18.69 15.88 6.11
C HIS A 112 -20.03 16.37 6.66
N ASP A 113 -21.10 16.29 5.87
CA ASP A 113 -22.43 16.79 6.23
C ASP A 113 -23.04 16.13 7.50
N ILE A 114 -22.46 15.02 8.00
CA ILE A 114 -22.91 14.37 9.24
C ILE A 114 -22.59 15.22 10.47
N THR A 115 -21.47 15.95 10.46
CA THR A 115 -21.03 16.76 11.60
C THR A 115 -20.85 18.25 11.27
N ASP A 116 -21.13 18.66 10.03
CA ASP A 116 -21.12 20.06 9.58
C ASP A 116 -22.49 20.70 9.86
N LEU A 117 -22.76 21.08 11.12
CA LEU A 117 -24.04 21.67 11.55
C LEU A 117 -24.18 23.12 11.10
N ASP A 118 -23.06 23.84 10.99
CA ASP A 118 -23.02 25.25 10.61
C ASP A 118 -22.94 25.47 9.08
N HIS A 119 -22.91 24.38 8.30
CA HIS A 119 -22.91 24.35 6.84
C HIS A 119 -21.72 25.09 6.22
N ASN A 120 -20.60 25.18 6.94
CA ASN A 120 -19.41 25.91 6.50
C ASN A 120 -18.52 25.09 5.53
N GLY A 121 -18.84 23.80 5.34
CA GLY A 121 -18.06 22.87 4.53
C GLY A 121 -16.90 22.23 5.27
N LYS A 122 -16.91 22.19 6.59
CA LYS A 122 -15.92 21.51 7.43
C LYS A 122 -16.64 20.76 8.55
N PRO A 123 -16.18 19.57 8.92
CA PRO A 123 -16.78 18.83 10.02
C PRO A 123 -16.49 19.53 11.36
N ASP A 124 -17.52 19.78 12.17
CA ASP A 124 -17.37 20.39 13.49
C ASP A 124 -16.67 19.44 14.49
N SER A 125 -16.79 18.13 14.27
CA SER A 125 -16.18 17.10 15.11
C SER A 125 -15.29 16.16 14.30
N MET A 126 -14.03 16.56 14.10
CA MET A 126 -13.03 15.70 13.44
C MET A 126 -12.80 14.38 14.21
N ALA A 127 -12.92 14.39 15.54
CA ALA A 127 -12.77 13.21 16.37
C ALA A 127 -13.76 12.09 16.03
N PHE A 128 -15.01 12.45 15.66
CA PHE A 128 -16.02 11.49 15.23
C PHE A 128 -15.60 10.78 13.93
N HIS A 129 -15.16 11.56 12.93
CA HIS A 129 -14.69 11.03 11.65
C HIS A 129 -13.45 10.13 11.81
N VAL A 130 -12.50 10.54 12.65
CA VAL A 130 -11.32 9.73 12.98
C VAL A 130 -11.72 8.40 13.63
N ALA A 131 -12.54 8.44 14.68
CA ALA A 131 -12.95 7.22 15.39
C ALA A 131 -13.66 6.22 14.47
N LEU A 132 -14.61 6.71 13.66
CA LEU A 132 -15.36 5.87 12.73
C LEU A 132 -14.45 5.30 11.63
N SER A 133 -13.50 6.09 11.12
CA SER A 133 -12.50 5.63 10.16
C SER A 133 -11.63 4.51 10.73
N MET A 134 -11.16 4.64 11.98
CA MET A 134 -10.30 3.63 12.62
C MET A 134 -11.06 2.32 12.87
N VAL A 135 -12.33 2.40 13.29
CA VAL A 135 -13.20 1.23 13.42
C VAL A 135 -13.42 0.57 12.06
N GLY A 136 -13.74 1.36 11.03
CA GLY A 136 -13.92 0.87 9.65
C GLY A 136 -12.69 0.13 9.13
N LEU A 137 -11.50 0.74 9.23
CA LEU A 137 -10.24 0.15 8.79
C LEU A 137 -9.87 -1.12 9.56
N SER A 138 -10.13 -1.18 10.86
CA SER A 138 -9.87 -2.37 11.68
C SER A 138 -10.75 -3.55 11.25
N LEU A 139 -12.04 -3.29 10.99
CA LEU A 139 -12.98 -4.29 10.49
C LEU A 139 -12.61 -4.75 9.07
N ILE A 140 -12.20 -3.82 8.20
CA ILE A 140 -11.71 -4.13 6.85
C ILE A 140 -10.47 -5.03 6.94
N ALA A 141 -9.49 -4.69 7.78
CA ALA A 141 -8.25 -5.47 7.92
C ALA A 141 -8.52 -6.90 8.42
N LEU A 142 -9.45 -7.07 9.35
CA LEU A 142 -9.90 -8.39 9.81
C LEU A 142 -10.63 -9.16 8.69
N GLY A 143 -11.52 -8.47 7.97
CA GLY A 143 -12.31 -9.01 6.88
C GLY A 143 -11.47 -9.49 5.70
N THR A 144 -10.78 -8.58 5.01
CA THR A 144 -9.96 -8.90 3.82
C THR A 144 -8.85 -9.90 4.16
N GLY A 145 -8.15 -9.72 5.29
CA GLY A 145 -7.05 -10.62 5.62
C GLY A 145 -7.53 -12.03 5.91
N GLY A 146 -8.62 -12.20 6.67
CA GLY A 146 -9.09 -13.55 6.99
C GLY A 146 -9.78 -14.29 5.83
N ILE A 147 -10.30 -13.60 4.81
CA ILE A 147 -10.83 -14.26 3.59
C ILE A 147 -9.74 -14.67 2.59
N LYS A 148 -8.64 -13.92 2.49
CA LYS A 148 -7.55 -14.14 1.52
C LYS A 148 -7.07 -15.60 1.42
N PRO A 149 -6.71 -16.29 2.51
CA PRO A 149 -6.22 -17.68 2.41
C PRO A 149 -7.35 -18.68 2.11
N CYS A 150 -8.60 -18.29 2.36
CA CYS A 150 -9.74 -19.20 2.26
C CYS A 150 -10.32 -19.26 0.84
N VAL A 151 -10.42 -18.11 0.14
CA VAL A 151 -11.13 -18.02 -1.16
C VAL A 151 -10.41 -18.80 -2.26
N SER A 152 -9.09 -18.64 -2.40
CA SER A 152 -8.30 -19.35 -3.41
C SER A 152 -8.31 -20.86 -3.17
N ALA A 153 -8.15 -21.29 -1.91
CA ALA A 153 -8.22 -22.68 -1.51
C ALA A 153 -9.63 -23.26 -1.73
N PHE A 154 -10.68 -22.50 -1.43
CA PHE A 154 -12.07 -22.92 -1.63
C PHE A 154 -12.43 -23.06 -3.12
N GLY A 155 -11.89 -22.18 -3.97
CA GLY A 155 -12.01 -22.30 -5.43
C GLY A 155 -11.34 -23.55 -5.98
N GLY A 156 -10.14 -23.87 -5.49
CA GLY A 156 -9.44 -25.11 -5.84
C GLY A 156 -10.21 -26.38 -5.44
N ASP A 157 -10.88 -26.37 -4.28
CA ASP A 157 -11.68 -27.49 -3.77
C ASP A 157 -12.95 -27.80 -4.60
N GLN A 158 -13.29 -26.98 -5.61
CA GLN A 158 -14.45 -27.23 -6.48
C GLN A 158 -14.20 -28.28 -7.57
N PHE A 159 -12.92 -28.62 -7.79
CA PHE A 159 -12.49 -29.59 -8.80
C PHE A 159 -12.17 -30.93 -8.16
N GLU A 160 -12.51 -32.01 -8.84
CA GLU A 160 -12.10 -33.37 -8.47
C GLU A 160 -10.65 -33.63 -8.92
N ASP A 161 -9.98 -34.63 -8.34
CA ASP A 161 -8.56 -34.90 -8.60
C ASP A 161 -8.26 -35.21 -10.09
N GLN A 162 -9.25 -35.74 -10.82
CA GLN A 162 -9.14 -36.03 -12.26
C GLN A 162 -9.27 -34.78 -13.15
N GLN A 163 -9.65 -33.62 -12.59
CA GLN A 163 -9.91 -32.38 -13.31
C GLN A 163 -8.74 -31.38 -13.25
N GLU A 164 -7.49 -31.87 -13.25
CA GLU A 164 -6.31 -31.01 -13.06
C GLU A 164 -6.18 -29.90 -14.11
N LYS A 165 -6.49 -30.19 -15.38
CA LYS A 165 -6.43 -29.20 -16.46
C LYS A 165 -7.43 -28.05 -16.23
N GLN A 166 -8.66 -28.37 -15.83
CA GLN A 166 -9.69 -27.37 -15.52
C GLN A 166 -9.30 -26.54 -14.28
N ARG A 167 -8.74 -27.18 -13.26
CA ARG A 167 -8.22 -26.51 -12.05
C ARG A 167 -7.11 -25.51 -12.38
N SER A 168 -6.17 -25.87 -13.27
CA SER A 168 -5.11 -24.96 -13.73
C SER A 168 -5.69 -23.75 -14.48
N THR A 169 -6.61 -23.97 -15.42
CA THR A 169 -7.28 -22.87 -16.14
C THR A 169 -8.07 -21.95 -15.21
N PHE A 170 -8.71 -22.49 -14.16
CA PHE A 170 -9.35 -21.68 -13.13
C PHE A 170 -8.38 -20.72 -12.44
N PHE A 171 -7.20 -21.19 -12.04
CA PHE A 171 -6.20 -20.32 -11.41
C PHE A 171 -5.70 -19.24 -12.37
N SER A 172 -5.62 -19.50 -13.68
CA SER A 172 -5.32 -18.48 -14.69
C SER A 172 -6.43 -17.42 -14.77
N ILE A 173 -7.71 -17.82 -14.81
CA ILE A 173 -8.86 -16.90 -14.81
C ILE A 173 -8.91 -16.08 -13.52
N PHE A 174 -8.63 -16.72 -12.38
CA PHE A 174 -8.54 -16.09 -11.07
C PHE A 174 -7.46 -15.01 -11.05
N TYR A 175 -6.27 -15.31 -11.59
CA TYR A 175 -5.18 -14.35 -11.71
C TYR A 175 -5.54 -13.15 -12.62
N ILE A 176 -6.19 -13.40 -13.76
CA ILE A 176 -6.67 -12.33 -14.64
C ILE A 176 -7.69 -11.44 -13.90
N SER A 177 -8.58 -12.04 -13.12
CA SER A 177 -9.62 -11.32 -12.36
C SER A 177 -9.01 -10.42 -11.28
N ILE A 178 -7.95 -10.89 -10.59
CA ILE A 178 -7.19 -10.07 -9.63
C ILE A 178 -6.59 -8.84 -10.31
N ASN A 179 -5.87 -9.04 -11.42
CA ASN A 179 -5.20 -7.95 -12.13
C ASN A 179 -6.21 -6.97 -12.75
N ALA A 180 -7.30 -7.47 -13.32
CA ALA A 180 -8.38 -6.65 -13.86
C ALA A 180 -9.06 -5.81 -12.76
N GLY A 181 -9.36 -6.41 -11.60
CA GLY A 181 -9.93 -5.71 -10.45
C GLY A 181 -8.99 -4.61 -9.93
N SER A 182 -7.69 -4.90 -9.80
CA SER A 182 -6.68 -3.93 -9.39
C SER A 182 -6.53 -2.77 -10.39
N LEU A 183 -6.41 -3.07 -11.68
CA LEU A 183 -6.26 -2.08 -12.75
C LEU A 183 -7.48 -1.15 -12.84
N LEU A 184 -8.69 -1.71 -12.83
CA LEU A 184 -9.92 -0.92 -12.94
C LEU A 184 -10.18 -0.08 -11.69
N SER A 185 -9.90 -0.60 -10.50
CA SER A 185 -10.12 0.14 -9.26
C SER A 185 -9.14 1.28 -9.06
N THR A 186 -7.86 1.09 -9.39
CA THR A 186 -6.83 2.14 -9.35
C THR A 186 -7.06 3.23 -10.41
N LEU A 187 -7.83 2.95 -11.46
CA LEU A 187 -8.30 3.95 -12.42
C LEU A 187 -9.58 4.67 -11.96
N ILE A 188 -10.63 3.91 -11.65
CA ILE A 188 -11.98 4.42 -11.44
C ILE A 188 -12.12 5.11 -10.09
N THR A 189 -11.60 4.52 -9.01
CA THR A 189 -11.84 5.05 -7.65
C THR A 189 -11.24 6.44 -7.44
N PRO A 190 -10.01 6.75 -7.90
CA PRO A 190 -9.49 8.11 -7.90
C PRO A 190 -10.31 9.10 -8.74
N ILE A 191 -10.88 8.66 -9.88
CA ILE A 191 -11.77 9.51 -10.70
C ILE A 191 -13.04 9.86 -9.92
N LEU A 192 -13.60 8.90 -9.19
CA LEU A 192 -14.75 9.12 -8.30
C LEU A 192 -14.40 10.09 -7.16
N ARG A 193 -13.22 9.93 -6.54
CA ARG A 193 -12.71 10.85 -5.50
C ARG A 193 -12.55 12.28 -6.03
N ALA A 194 -12.10 12.42 -7.28
CA ALA A 194 -11.85 13.72 -7.89
C ALA A 194 -13.12 14.50 -8.24
N GLN A 195 -14.29 13.85 -8.26
CA GLN A 195 -15.56 14.54 -8.45
C GLN A 195 -15.88 15.44 -7.25
N GLU A 196 -16.64 16.51 -7.51
CA GLU A 196 -17.23 17.35 -6.47
C GLU A 196 -18.58 16.77 -6.04
N CYS A 197 -18.77 16.54 -4.74
CA CYS A 197 -20.03 16.09 -4.16
C CYS A 197 -20.23 16.67 -2.74
N GLY A 198 -21.46 16.59 -2.24
CA GLY A 198 -21.88 17.11 -0.94
C GLY A 198 -23.29 17.69 -1.04
N ILE A 199 -24.06 17.60 0.03
CA ILE A 199 -25.46 18.04 0.06
C ILE A 199 -25.51 19.57 0.12
N ASN A 200 -24.71 20.16 1.02
CA ASN A 200 -24.70 21.60 1.27
C ASN A 200 -23.45 22.29 0.70
N SER A 201 -22.29 21.65 0.83
CA SER A 201 -20.99 22.16 0.38
C SER A 201 -20.33 21.22 -0.63
N GLN A 202 -19.95 21.72 -1.80
CA GLN A 202 -19.29 20.93 -2.85
C GLN A 202 -17.82 20.66 -2.49
N GLN A 203 -17.44 19.39 -2.32
CA GLN A 203 -16.11 18.95 -1.90
C GLN A 203 -15.63 17.72 -2.66
N LYS A 204 -14.34 17.37 -2.55
CA LYS A 204 -13.81 16.13 -3.15
C LYS A 204 -14.54 14.91 -2.57
N CYS A 205 -15.00 14.02 -3.44
CA CYS A 205 -15.98 13.01 -3.07
C CYS A 205 -15.38 11.70 -2.51
N TYR A 206 -14.84 11.75 -1.30
CA TYR A 206 -14.43 10.54 -0.57
C TYR A 206 -15.60 9.58 -0.26
N PRO A 207 -16.83 10.02 0.07
CA PRO A 207 -17.97 9.12 0.26
C PRO A 207 -18.25 8.24 -0.95
N LEU A 208 -18.15 8.77 -2.16
CA LEU A 208 -18.34 7.99 -3.39
C LEU A 208 -17.15 7.05 -3.64
N ALA A 209 -15.94 7.54 -3.41
CA ALA A 209 -14.72 6.75 -3.55
C ALA A 209 -14.66 5.53 -2.62
N PHE A 210 -15.24 5.62 -1.40
CA PHE A 210 -15.36 4.46 -0.50
C PHE A 210 -16.69 3.72 -0.64
N GLY A 211 -17.77 4.41 -0.98
CA GLY A 211 -19.11 3.85 -1.13
C GLY A 211 -19.23 2.89 -2.30
N VAL A 212 -18.62 3.19 -3.46
CA VAL A 212 -18.63 2.26 -4.60
C VAL A 212 -17.92 0.95 -4.28
N PRO A 213 -16.68 0.94 -3.73
CA PRO A 213 -16.06 -0.25 -3.15
C PRO A 213 -16.92 -0.98 -2.12
N ALA A 214 -17.64 -0.27 -1.24
CA ALA A 214 -18.52 -0.88 -0.24
C ALA A 214 -19.71 -1.63 -0.88
N VAL A 215 -20.37 -1.01 -1.86
CA VAL A 215 -21.47 -1.64 -2.60
C VAL A 215 -20.96 -2.85 -3.40
N LEU A 216 -19.82 -2.73 -4.08
CA LEU A 216 -19.24 -3.86 -4.82
C LEU A 216 -18.86 -5.02 -3.90
N MET A 217 -18.36 -4.75 -2.69
CA MET A 217 -18.11 -5.79 -1.69
C MET A 217 -19.41 -6.47 -1.22
N ALA A 218 -20.48 -5.71 -1.01
CA ALA A 218 -21.79 -6.27 -0.68
C ALA A 218 -22.33 -7.15 -1.82
N VAL A 219 -22.18 -6.72 -3.08
CA VAL A 219 -22.52 -7.53 -4.26
C VAL A 219 -21.67 -8.80 -4.29
N ALA A 220 -20.36 -8.72 -4.03
CA ALA A 220 -19.47 -9.89 -3.98
C ALA A 220 -20.00 -10.95 -2.99
N LEU A 221 -20.37 -10.50 -1.78
CA LEU A 221 -20.95 -11.35 -0.74
C LEU A 221 -22.27 -12.01 -1.18
N VAL A 222 -23.19 -11.22 -1.76
CA VAL A 222 -24.48 -11.74 -2.24
C VAL A 222 -24.27 -12.78 -3.34
N VAL A 223 -23.44 -12.48 -4.33
CA VAL A 223 -23.10 -13.39 -5.43
C VAL A 223 -22.47 -14.67 -4.89
N PHE A 224 -21.54 -14.57 -3.94
CA PHE A 224 -20.92 -15.73 -3.32
C PHE A 224 -21.94 -16.60 -2.59
N ILE A 225 -22.87 -16.01 -1.82
CA ILE A 225 -23.93 -16.75 -1.11
C ILE A 225 -24.94 -17.39 -2.07
N MET A 226 -25.26 -16.74 -3.20
CA MET A 226 -26.15 -17.32 -4.22
C MET A 226 -25.62 -18.66 -4.76
N GLY A 227 -24.30 -18.80 -4.92
CA GLY A 227 -23.66 -20.06 -5.31
C GLY A 227 -23.65 -21.15 -4.22
N SER A 228 -24.13 -20.88 -3.01
CA SER A 228 -23.94 -21.74 -1.82
C SER A 228 -24.48 -23.17 -1.95
N ASN A 229 -25.53 -23.38 -2.74
CA ASN A 229 -26.12 -24.71 -2.97
C ASN A 229 -25.34 -25.56 -3.98
N MET A 230 -24.44 -24.93 -4.74
CA MET A 230 -23.65 -25.51 -5.81
C MET A 230 -22.21 -25.84 -5.39
N TYR A 231 -21.72 -25.24 -4.30
CA TYR A 231 -20.36 -25.49 -3.84
C TYR A 231 -20.17 -26.86 -3.18
N THR A 232 -19.02 -27.45 -3.45
CA THR A 232 -18.47 -28.54 -2.65
C THR A 232 -17.89 -27.94 -1.37
N LYS A 233 -18.45 -28.31 -0.22
CA LYS A 233 -18.03 -27.82 1.10
C LYS A 233 -17.28 -28.93 1.84
N ALA A 234 -15.96 -28.91 1.75
CA ALA A 234 -15.12 -29.85 2.48
C ALA A 234 -15.25 -29.66 4.00
N ALA A 235 -15.23 -30.75 4.75
CA ALA A 235 -15.17 -30.70 6.21
C ALA A 235 -13.82 -30.11 6.66
N PRO A 236 -13.78 -29.41 7.82
CA PRO A 236 -12.54 -28.89 8.36
C PRO A 236 -11.54 -30.03 8.57
N LYS A 237 -10.38 -29.96 7.91
CA LYS A 237 -9.24 -30.86 8.15
C LYS A 237 -8.39 -30.20 9.23
N GLY A 238 -7.93 -30.98 10.21
CA GLY A 238 -7.20 -30.47 11.38
C GLY A 238 -6.08 -29.47 11.03
N ASN A 239 -5.76 -28.61 11.99
CA ASN A 239 -4.90 -27.46 11.75
C ASN A 239 -3.41 -27.84 11.69
N ILE A 240 -2.91 -28.09 10.48
CA ILE A 240 -1.51 -28.41 10.18
C ILE A 240 -0.57 -27.31 10.69
N MET A 241 -0.99 -26.03 10.63
CA MET A 241 -0.19 -24.92 11.17
C MET A 241 0.03 -25.06 12.67
N LEU A 242 -1.05 -25.34 13.41
CA LEU A 242 -0.98 -25.54 14.86
C LEU A 242 -0.15 -26.79 15.22
N GLU A 243 -0.27 -27.86 14.43
CA GLU A 243 0.52 -29.07 14.60
C GLU A 243 2.02 -28.82 14.42
N VAL A 244 2.40 -28.08 13.37
CA VAL A 244 3.78 -27.64 13.13
C VAL A 244 4.30 -26.79 14.29
N CYS A 245 3.52 -25.79 14.75
CA CYS A 245 3.91 -24.97 15.90
C CYS A 245 4.08 -25.78 17.20
N ARG A 246 3.19 -26.75 17.46
CA ARG A 246 3.29 -27.64 18.63
C ARG A 246 4.48 -28.60 18.52
N CYS A 247 4.80 -29.08 17.32
CA CYS A 247 5.96 -29.92 17.05
C CYS A 247 7.25 -29.14 17.34
N ILE A 248 7.38 -27.92 16.82
CA ILE A 248 8.52 -27.02 17.07
C ILE A 248 8.64 -26.68 18.56
N GLY A 249 7.53 -26.28 19.20
CA GLY A 249 7.51 -25.94 20.62
C GLY A 249 7.91 -27.11 21.52
N PHE A 250 7.45 -28.32 21.19
CA PHE A 250 7.85 -29.54 21.89
C PHE A 250 9.35 -29.84 21.69
N ALA A 251 9.87 -29.76 20.47
CA ALA A 251 11.30 -29.95 20.20
C ALA A 251 12.18 -28.97 21.00
N ILE A 252 11.80 -27.70 21.04
CA ILE A 252 12.52 -26.66 21.79
C ILE A 252 12.45 -26.94 23.30
N LYS A 253 11.25 -27.21 23.84
CA LYS A 253 11.06 -27.52 25.25
C LYS A 253 11.90 -28.73 25.67
N ASN A 254 11.85 -29.80 24.88
CA ASN A 254 12.55 -31.05 25.17
C ASN A 254 14.09 -30.85 25.08
N ARG A 255 14.56 -30.07 24.10
CA ARG A 255 15.97 -29.66 24.01
C ARG A 255 16.46 -28.91 25.25
N PHE A 256 15.65 -28.01 25.81
CA PHE A 256 16.00 -27.27 27.03
C PHE A 256 15.94 -28.15 28.28
N GLN A 257 14.96 -29.05 28.39
CA GLN A 257 14.83 -29.98 29.51
C GLN A 257 15.97 -31.01 29.55
N HIS A 258 16.43 -31.49 28.40
CA HIS A 258 17.45 -32.54 28.30
C HIS A 258 18.86 -32.02 27.95
N ARG A 259 19.15 -30.73 28.22
CA ARG A 259 20.44 -30.07 27.93
C ARG A 259 21.64 -30.58 28.77
N SER A 260 21.44 -31.55 29.68
CA SER A 260 22.51 -32.12 30.51
C SER A 260 23.43 -33.06 29.71
N LYS A 261 24.68 -33.25 30.16
CA LYS A 261 25.66 -34.18 29.55
C LYS A 261 25.22 -35.66 29.52
N ARG A 262 24.05 -35.99 30.09
CA ARG A 262 23.54 -37.37 30.25
C ARG A 262 22.86 -37.93 28.99
N TYR A 263 22.49 -37.09 28.03
CA TYR A 263 21.82 -37.50 26.79
C TYR A 263 22.73 -37.30 25.56
N PRO A 264 22.76 -38.26 24.62
CA PRO A 264 23.55 -38.12 23.39
C PRO A 264 23.06 -36.94 22.55
N LYS A 265 23.99 -36.19 21.97
CA LYS A 265 23.65 -35.09 21.05
C LYS A 265 22.99 -35.66 19.79
N ARG A 266 21.82 -35.13 19.43
CA ARG A 266 21.13 -35.42 18.15
C ARG A 266 21.79 -34.63 17.02
N GLU A 267 21.71 -35.13 15.77
CA GLU A 267 22.27 -34.48 14.58
C GLU A 267 21.59 -33.14 14.26
N HIS A 268 20.26 -33.08 14.35
CA HIS A 268 19.49 -31.85 14.20
C HIS A 268 18.65 -31.55 15.45
N TRP A 269 18.47 -30.27 15.78
CA TRP A 269 17.72 -29.87 16.99
C TRP A 269 16.23 -30.21 16.94
N MET A 270 15.68 -30.43 15.74
CA MET A 270 14.29 -30.87 15.57
C MET A 270 14.07 -32.35 15.94
N ASP A 271 15.13 -33.16 16.00
CA ASP A 271 15.04 -34.60 16.31
C ASP A 271 14.63 -34.87 17.78
N TRP A 272 14.63 -33.83 18.62
CA TRP A 272 14.05 -33.88 19.96
C TRP A 272 12.52 -34.06 19.96
N ALA A 273 11.86 -33.91 18.80
CA ALA A 273 10.45 -34.24 18.63
C ALA A 273 10.16 -35.72 18.33
N ASN A 274 11.18 -36.55 18.05
CA ASN A 274 11.00 -37.96 17.66
C ASN A 274 10.29 -38.82 18.73
N GLU A 275 10.24 -38.35 19.98
CA GLU A 275 9.56 -39.03 21.08
C GLU A 275 8.03 -38.96 20.99
N LYS A 276 7.49 -37.99 20.24
CA LYS A 276 6.05 -37.71 20.19
C LYS A 276 5.47 -37.59 18.79
N TYR A 277 6.29 -37.22 17.80
CA TYR A 277 5.82 -36.93 16.44
C TYR A 277 6.50 -37.85 15.43
N ASP A 278 5.79 -38.11 14.33
CA ASP A 278 6.28 -38.97 13.24
C ASP A 278 7.55 -38.42 12.59
N LYS A 279 8.49 -39.32 12.24
CA LYS A 279 9.76 -38.96 11.58
C LYS A 279 9.52 -38.19 10.27
N LEU A 280 8.48 -38.54 9.51
CA LEU A 280 8.08 -37.84 8.28
C LEU A 280 7.66 -36.39 8.58
N LEU A 281 6.81 -36.16 9.58
CA LEU A 281 6.39 -34.82 9.97
C LEU A 281 7.60 -33.97 10.39
N ILE A 282 8.52 -34.56 11.16
CA ILE A 282 9.75 -33.88 11.60
C ILE A 282 10.63 -33.51 10.40
N ALA A 283 10.78 -34.40 9.42
CA ALA A 283 11.51 -34.11 8.18
C ALA A 283 10.86 -32.98 7.37
N GLN A 284 9.52 -33.01 7.21
CA GLN A 284 8.76 -31.95 6.55
C GLN A 284 8.93 -30.60 7.26
N VAL A 285 8.87 -30.57 8.60
CA VAL A 285 9.11 -29.35 9.39
C VAL A 285 10.53 -28.82 9.22
N LYS A 286 11.55 -29.69 9.12
CA LYS A 286 12.93 -29.25 8.83
C LYS A 286 13.03 -28.54 7.48
N ILE A 287 12.36 -29.05 6.45
CA ILE A 287 12.33 -28.41 5.11
C ILE A 287 11.67 -27.04 5.21
N VAL A 288 10.48 -26.97 5.82
CA VAL A 288 9.74 -25.71 6.02
C VAL A 288 10.58 -24.67 6.77
N LEU A 289 11.24 -25.06 7.87
CA LEU A 289 12.10 -24.16 8.64
C LEU A 289 13.28 -23.63 7.83
N LYS A 290 13.84 -24.44 6.92
CA LYS A 290 14.92 -24.02 6.04
C LYS A 290 14.46 -22.95 5.04
N VAL A 291 13.24 -23.08 4.50
CA VAL A 291 12.63 -22.07 3.62
C VAL A 291 12.23 -20.81 4.40
N LEU A 292 11.64 -20.97 5.59
CA LEU A 292 11.31 -19.82 6.46
C LEU A 292 12.55 -19.04 6.91
N PHE A 293 13.70 -19.71 7.09
CA PHE A 293 14.95 -19.03 7.36
C PHE A 293 15.39 -18.14 6.18
N LEU A 294 15.18 -18.60 4.93
CA LEU A 294 15.40 -17.76 3.75
C LEU A 294 14.44 -16.57 3.68
N TYR A 295 13.29 -16.60 4.36
CA TYR A 295 12.31 -15.51 4.33
C TYR A 295 12.70 -14.32 5.20
N ILE A 296 13.62 -14.49 6.15
CA ILE A 296 14.01 -13.43 7.09
C ILE A 296 14.40 -12.11 6.40
N PRO A 297 15.13 -12.09 5.26
CA PRO A 297 15.51 -10.84 4.59
C PRO A 297 14.42 -10.26 3.66
N LEU A 298 13.42 -11.05 3.25
CA LEU A 298 12.38 -10.66 2.28
C LEU A 298 11.50 -9.47 2.71
N PRO A 299 11.17 -9.26 4.00
CA PRO A 299 10.38 -8.10 4.44
C PRO A 299 10.90 -6.75 3.95
N MET A 300 12.21 -6.59 3.77
CA MET A 300 12.79 -5.33 3.28
C MET A 300 12.32 -4.98 1.87
N PHE A 301 12.11 -5.97 1.00
CA PHE A 301 11.55 -5.74 -0.33
C PHE A 301 10.14 -5.15 -0.24
N TRP A 302 9.28 -5.75 0.60
CA TRP A 302 7.91 -5.29 0.81
C TRP A 302 7.83 -3.91 1.46
N ALA A 303 8.78 -3.59 2.35
CA ALA A 303 8.91 -2.26 2.95
C ALA A 303 9.12 -1.16 1.90
N LEU A 304 9.82 -1.44 0.79
CA LEU A 304 9.97 -0.50 -0.32
C LEU A 304 8.75 -0.56 -1.26
N PHE A 305 8.31 -1.77 -1.60
CA PHE A 305 7.23 -1.99 -2.57
C PHE A 305 5.92 -1.30 -2.16
N ASP A 306 5.50 -1.43 -0.90
CA ASP A 306 4.20 -0.88 -0.44
C ASP A 306 4.19 0.65 -0.29
N GLN A 307 5.35 1.33 -0.37
CA GLN A 307 5.42 2.80 -0.35
C GLN A 307 4.83 3.47 -1.60
N GLN A 308 4.61 2.70 -2.66
CA GLN A 308 3.91 3.16 -3.87
C GLN A 308 2.55 3.81 -3.54
N GLY A 309 1.82 3.25 -2.58
CA GLY A 309 0.51 3.77 -2.19
C GLY A 309 0.52 4.78 -1.05
N SER A 310 1.70 5.11 -0.49
CA SER A 310 1.88 6.12 0.55
C SER A 310 2.83 7.23 0.08
N ARG A 311 4.13 7.12 0.35
CA ARG A 311 5.15 8.14 0.06
C ARG A 311 5.21 8.54 -1.40
N TRP A 312 5.09 7.60 -2.35
CA TRP A 312 5.11 7.96 -3.78
C TRP A 312 3.84 8.67 -4.23
N THR A 313 2.69 8.33 -3.63
CA THR A 313 1.44 9.05 -3.85
C THR A 313 1.54 10.48 -3.28
N LEU A 314 2.13 10.64 -2.09
CA LEU A 314 2.40 11.96 -1.50
C LEU A 314 3.41 12.79 -2.34
N GLN A 315 4.49 12.17 -2.83
CA GLN A 315 5.40 12.77 -3.80
C GLN A 315 4.66 13.21 -5.07
N ALA A 316 3.72 12.40 -5.57
CA ALA A 316 2.92 12.76 -6.74
C ALA A 316 2.01 13.97 -6.48
N THR A 317 1.63 14.26 -5.22
CA THR A 317 0.84 15.46 -4.87
C THR A 317 1.61 16.76 -5.01
N THR A 318 2.93 16.72 -5.13
CA THR A 318 3.76 17.91 -5.32
C THR A 318 4.16 18.10 -6.78
N MET A 319 3.71 17.25 -7.71
CA MET A 319 4.11 17.27 -9.13
C MET A 319 2.97 17.73 -10.06
N ASP A 320 3.32 18.18 -11.27
CA ASP A 320 2.32 18.56 -12.28
C ASP A 320 1.72 17.33 -13.00
N GLY A 321 0.40 17.17 -12.89
CA GLY A 321 -0.38 16.08 -13.48
C GLY A 321 -1.02 16.41 -14.83
N ASN A 322 -0.59 17.48 -15.49
CA ASN A 322 -1.13 17.87 -16.78
C ASN A 322 -0.52 17.08 -17.95
N PHE A 323 -1.16 15.98 -18.35
CA PHE A 323 -0.77 15.20 -19.54
C PHE A 323 -1.34 15.78 -20.85
N GLY A 324 -1.70 17.07 -20.86
CA GLY A 324 -2.23 17.79 -22.01
C GLY A 324 -3.74 17.60 -22.18
N ALA A 325 -4.17 16.41 -22.61
CA ALA A 325 -5.59 16.13 -22.88
C ALA A 325 -6.42 15.82 -21.62
N PHE A 326 -5.78 15.27 -20.60
CA PHE A 326 -6.39 14.90 -19.33
C PHE A 326 -5.46 15.26 -18.18
N LYS A 327 -6.05 15.58 -17.03
CA LYS A 327 -5.31 15.79 -15.79
C LYS A 327 -5.32 14.48 -15.00
N VAL A 328 -4.14 13.95 -14.72
CA VAL A 328 -3.96 12.77 -13.88
C VAL A 328 -3.89 13.21 -12.42
N GLU A 329 -4.64 12.55 -11.56
CA GLU A 329 -4.60 12.77 -10.12
C GLU A 329 -3.45 11.96 -9.47
N PRO A 330 -2.89 12.40 -8.33
CA PRO A 330 -1.75 11.75 -7.67
C PRO A 330 -1.88 10.24 -7.43
N ASP A 331 -3.01 9.83 -6.89
CA ASP A 331 -3.38 8.45 -6.61
C ASP A 331 -3.60 7.59 -7.86
N GLN A 332 -3.84 8.20 -9.03
CA GLN A 332 -3.93 7.46 -10.30
C GLN A 332 -2.59 6.95 -10.80
N MET A 333 -1.46 7.49 -10.34
CA MET A 333 -0.13 6.99 -10.73
C MET A 333 0.09 5.53 -10.35
N GLN A 334 -0.67 5.02 -9.36
CA GLN A 334 -0.65 3.62 -8.98
C GLN A 334 -1.12 2.67 -10.10
N ILE A 335 -1.84 3.16 -11.13
CA ILE A 335 -2.23 2.37 -12.31
C ILE A 335 -1.04 1.84 -13.10
N VAL A 336 0.11 2.53 -13.02
CA VAL A 336 1.32 2.15 -13.76
C VAL A 336 1.78 0.76 -13.32
N ASN A 337 1.67 0.41 -12.04
CA ASN A 337 2.10 -0.90 -11.55
C ASN A 337 1.32 -2.08 -12.18
N PRO A 338 -0.01 -2.21 -12.04
CA PRO A 338 -0.75 -3.33 -12.65
C PRO A 338 -0.64 -3.35 -14.19
N LEU A 339 -0.55 -2.19 -14.84
CA LEU A 339 -0.34 -2.12 -16.29
C LEU A 339 1.03 -2.71 -16.69
N LEU A 340 2.07 -2.36 -15.95
CA LEU A 340 3.41 -2.87 -16.17
C LEU A 340 3.53 -4.36 -15.81
N ILE A 341 2.86 -4.86 -14.76
CA ILE A 341 2.83 -6.30 -14.46
C ILE A 341 2.29 -7.09 -15.64
N LEU A 342 1.15 -6.66 -16.20
CA LEU A 342 0.52 -7.32 -17.34
C LEU A 342 1.42 -7.35 -18.59
N ALA A 343 2.28 -6.35 -18.78
CA ALA A 343 3.25 -6.30 -19.87
C ALA A 343 4.55 -7.06 -19.57
N MET A 344 5.07 -6.92 -18.34
CA MET A 344 6.38 -7.42 -17.94
C MET A 344 6.38 -8.92 -17.67
N VAL A 345 5.30 -9.51 -17.13
CA VAL A 345 5.25 -10.96 -16.87
C VAL A 345 5.45 -11.77 -18.17
N PRO A 346 4.67 -11.54 -19.25
CA PRO A 346 4.91 -12.25 -20.52
C PRO A 346 6.27 -11.94 -21.14
N LEU A 347 6.76 -10.70 -21.02
CA LEU A 347 8.06 -10.28 -21.54
C LEU A 347 9.21 -11.02 -20.84
N VAL A 348 9.17 -11.09 -19.50
CA VAL A 348 10.22 -11.73 -18.71
C VAL A 348 10.25 -13.23 -19.00
N ASP A 349 9.10 -13.90 -19.03
CA ASP A 349 9.01 -15.34 -19.26
C ASP A 349 9.34 -15.74 -20.69
N SER A 350 8.84 -15.00 -21.68
CA SER A 350 8.95 -15.37 -23.10
C SER A 350 10.21 -14.84 -23.78
N VAL A 351 10.79 -13.76 -23.26
CA VAL A 351 11.93 -13.07 -23.90
C VAL A 351 13.15 -13.07 -22.98
N VAL A 352 13.05 -12.53 -21.76
CA VAL A 352 14.22 -12.33 -20.89
C VAL A 352 14.83 -13.67 -20.43
N TYR A 353 14.03 -14.61 -19.92
CA TYR A 353 14.55 -15.90 -19.46
C TYR A 353 15.12 -16.77 -20.59
N PRO A 354 14.51 -16.88 -21.78
CA PRO A 354 15.12 -17.60 -22.90
C PRO A 354 16.41 -16.95 -23.39
N LEU A 355 16.49 -15.61 -23.44
CA LEU A 355 17.70 -14.90 -23.87
C LEU A 355 18.85 -15.07 -22.86
N THR A 356 18.58 -14.94 -21.57
CA THR A 356 19.61 -15.17 -20.52
C THR A 356 20.14 -16.60 -20.56
N LYS A 357 19.27 -17.58 -20.82
CA LYS A 357 19.68 -18.98 -21.06
C LYS A 357 20.55 -19.13 -22.31
N LYS A 358 20.23 -18.42 -23.41
CA LYS A 358 21.07 -18.39 -24.62
C LYS A 358 22.44 -17.74 -24.38
N CYS A 359 22.52 -16.76 -23.48
CA CYS A 359 23.78 -16.14 -23.05
C CYS A 359 24.60 -17.01 -22.07
N GLY A 360 24.17 -18.24 -21.77
CA GLY A 360 24.86 -19.16 -20.86
C GLY A 360 24.71 -18.84 -19.37
N LEU A 361 23.86 -17.87 -19.01
CA LEU A 361 23.61 -17.48 -17.62
C LEU A 361 22.41 -18.25 -17.06
N ASN A 362 22.69 -19.31 -16.30
CA ASN A 362 21.65 -20.03 -15.55
C ASN A 362 21.27 -19.26 -14.27
N PHE A 363 20.20 -18.48 -14.35
CA PHE A 363 19.60 -17.82 -13.19
C PHE A 363 18.73 -18.80 -12.40
N THR A 364 19.25 -19.27 -11.28
CA THR A 364 18.47 -20.00 -10.26
C THR A 364 17.37 -19.09 -9.67
N PRO A 365 16.26 -19.64 -9.16
CA PRO A 365 15.17 -18.85 -8.57
C PRO A 365 15.66 -17.82 -7.54
N LEU A 366 16.55 -18.23 -6.62
CA LEU A 366 17.10 -17.32 -5.62
C LEU A 366 17.95 -16.19 -6.22
N ARG A 367 18.71 -16.44 -7.30
CA ARG A 367 19.44 -15.38 -8.01
C ARG A 367 18.50 -14.37 -8.68
N ARG A 368 17.36 -14.82 -9.20
CA ARG A 368 16.35 -13.92 -9.78
C ARG A 368 15.73 -13.02 -8.69
N MET A 369 15.45 -13.60 -7.52
CA MET A 369 14.99 -12.83 -6.36
C MET A 369 16.01 -11.76 -5.93
N THR A 370 17.31 -12.09 -5.92
CA THR A 370 18.39 -11.11 -5.70
C THR A 370 18.33 -9.96 -6.70
N VAL A 371 18.19 -10.26 -8.00
CA VAL A 371 18.07 -9.22 -9.04
C VAL A 371 16.86 -8.32 -8.76
N GLY A 372 15.73 -8.90 -8.35
CA GLY A 372 14.54 -8.11 -8.02
C GLY A 372 14.74 -7.17 -6.83
N MET A 373 15.41 -7.62 -5.77
CA MET A 373 15.79 -6.75 -4.65
C MET A 373 16.73 -5.62 -5.08
N PHE A 374 17.70 -5.92 -5.94
CA PHE A 374 18.58 -4.89 -6.49
C PHE A 374 17.82 -3.84 -7.32
N MET A 375 16.89 -4.28 -8.18
CA MET A 375 16.05 -3.37 -8.98
C MET A 375 15.16 -2.48 -8.12
N ALA A 376 14.57 -3.01 -7.05
CA ALA A 376 13.80 -2.21 -6.10
C ALA A 376 14.67 -1.17 -5.37
N GLY A 377 15.93 -1.49 -5.07
CA GLY A 377 16.90 -0.52 -4.54
C GLY A 377 17.18 0.62 -5.52
N LEU A 378 17.38 0.29 -6.81
CA LEU A 378 17.54 1.29 -7.88
C LEU A 378 16.29 2.16 -8.07
N ALA A 379 15.10 1.59 -7.91
CA ALA A 379 13.85 2.34 -7.98
C ALA A 379 13.79 3.45 -6.92
N PHE A 380 14.26 3.18 -5.70
CA PHE A 380 14.31 4.17 -4.63
C PHE A 380 15.42 5.20 -4.81
N ILE A 381 16.54 4.83 -5.44
CA ILE A 381 17.55 5.82 -5.88
C ILE A 381 16.92 6.76 -6.90
N ALA A 382 16.17 6.25 -7.88
CA ALA A 382 15.45 7.08 -8.84
C ALA A 382 14.42 8.00 -8.15
N ALA A 383 13.69 7.49 -7.16
CA ALA A 383 12.75 8.28 -6.37
C ALA A 383 13.42 9.39 -5.54
N ALA A 384 14.59 9.11 -4.96
CA ALA A 384 15.39 10.11 -4.26
C ALA A 384 15.88 11.20 -5.21
N LEU A 385 16.40 10.84 -6.38
CA LEU A 385 16.86 11.79 -7.40
C LEU A 385 15.71 12.66 -7.91
N LEU A 386 14.52 12.07 -8.09
CA LEU A 386 13.32 12.80 -8.46
C LEU A 386 12.90 13.78 -7.36
N GLN A 387 12.90 13.32 -6.10
CA GLN A 387 12.56 14.17 -4.95
C GLN A 387 13.48 15.38 -4.84
N ILE A 388 14.80 15.21 -5.05
CA ILE A 388 15.76 16.32 -5.05
C ILE A 388 15.40 17.37 -6.13
N GLN A 389 14.88 16.97 -7.29
CA GLN A 389 14.46 17.92 -8.31
C GLN A 389 13.14 18.61 -7.95
N ILE A 390 12.21 17.88 -7.32
CA ILE A 390 10.96 18.45 -6.81
C ILE A 390 11.26 19.51 -5.74
N ASP A 391 12.14 19.20 -4.78
CA ASP A 391 12.47 20.09 -3.66
C ASP A 391 13.10 21.42 -4.13
N LYS A 392 13.81 21.43 -5.26
CA LYS A 392 14.32 22.67 -5.89
C LYS A 392 13.23 23.60 -6.41
N THR A 393 12.07 23.05 -6.75
CA THR A 393 10.94 23.79 -7.33
C THR A 393 9.91 24.20 -6.29
N LEU A 394 9.89 23.53 -5.14
CA LEU A 394 8.95 23.83 -4.06
C LEU A 394 9.40 25.07 -3.27
N PRO A 395 8.46 25.96 -2.90
CA PRO A 395 8.77 27.07 -1.99
C PRO A 395 9.06 26.53 -0.59
N THR A 396 10.15 26.99 0.02
CA THR A 396 10.45 26.70 1.42
C THR A 396 9.63 27.62 2.32
N PHE A 397 8.70 27.06 3.09
CA PHE A 397 7.92 27.81 4.08
C PHE A 397 8.66 27.87 5.43
N PRO A 398 8.43 28.92 6.24
CA PRO A 398 9.07 29.01 7.55
C PRO A 398 8.55 27.91 8.49
N SER A 399 9.43 27.39 9.34
CA SER A 399 9.03 26.54 10.47
C SER A 399 8.22 27.35 11.50
N ALA A 400 7.56 26.68 12.44
CA ALA A 400 6.75 27.35 13.48
C ALA A 400 7.53 28.40 14.32
N SER A 401 8.85 28.31 14.36
CA SER A 401 9.72 29.31 15.00
C SER A 401 10.16 30.43 14.06
N GLN A 402 10.22 30.20 12.74
CA GLN A 402 10.71 31.18 11.78
C GLN A 402 9.59 32.07 11.24
N SER A 403 9.96 33.20 10.67
CA SER A 403 9.07 34.05 9.86
C SER A 403 9.74 34.44 8.56
N GLN A 404 8.98 34.46 7.47
CA GLN A 404 9.48 34.91 6.18
C GLN A 404 8.69 36.12 5.71
N VAL A 405 9.37 37.10 5.12
CA VAL A 405 8.72 38.24 4.49
C VAL A 405 9.15 38.40 3.04
N LYS A 406 8.21 38.82 2.20
CA LYS A 406 8.44 39.22 0.81
C LYS A 406 7.89 40.61 0.63
N PHE A 407 8.59 41.46 -0.11
CA PHE A 407 8.12 42.82 -0.42
C PHE A 407 7.69 42.89 -1.87
N LEU A 408 6.50 43.42 -2.12
CA LEU A 408 5.94 43.57 -3.46
C LEU A 408 5.76 45.05 -3.81
N ASN A 409 6.35 45.48 -4.92
CA ASN A 409 6.17 46.82 -5.46
C ASN A 409 4.90 46.88 -6.31
N LEU A 410 3.96 47.76 -5.95
CA LEU A 410 2.70 47.96 -6.66
C LEU A 410 2.74 49.09 -7.71
N GLU A 411 3.87 49.78 -7.85
CA GLU A 411 4.00 50.95 -8.73
C GLU A 411 4.77 50.63 -10.02
N ASN A 412 4.65 51.53 -11.00
CA ASN A 412 5.33 51.47 -12.29
C ASN A 412 6.78 52.01 -12.24
N SER A 413 7.31 52.29 -11.06
CA SER A 413 8.65 52.83 -10.85
C SER A 413 9.45 51.95 -9.89
N VAL A 414 10.77 51.95 -10.02
CA VAL A 414 11.66 51.23 -9.09
C VAL A 414 11.48 51.81 -7.68
N LEU A 415 11.25 50.94 -6.70
CA LEU A 415 11.01 51.33 -5.31
C LEU A 415 12.19 50.88 -4.42
N PRO A 416 12.98 51.81 -3.87
CA PRO A 416 14.01 51.48 -2.89
C PRO A 416 13.38 51.24 -1.52
N VAL A 417 13.73 50.11 -0.90
CA VAL A 417 13.19 49.66 0.39
C VAL A 417 14.35 49.25 1.28
N THR A 418 14.49 49.88 2.43
CA THR A 418 15.49 49.53 3.44
C THR A 418 14.85 48.69 4.53
N VAL A 419 15.40 47.51 4.79
CA VAL A 419 14.91 46.53 5.76
C VAL A 419 16.05 46.25 6.73
N ASP A 420 15.86 46.60 8.01
CA ASP A 420 16.88 46.48 9.07
C ASP A 420 18.29 46.97 8.64
N GLY A 421 18.32 48.09 7.90
CA GLY A 421 19.55 48.72 7.41
C GLY A 421 20.07 48.24 6.05
N ALA A 422 19.57 47.12 5.50
CA ALA A 422 19.90 46.66 4.16
C ALA A 422 18.93 47.23 3.10
N THR A 423 19.44 47.82 2.02
CA THR A 423 18.60 48.45 0.99
C THR A 423 18.43 47.56 -0.24
N TYR A 424 17.18 47.35 -0.64
CA TYR A 424 16.74 46.56 -1.79
C TYR A 424 16.01 47.45 -2.79
N SER A 425 16.37 47.39 -4.08
CA SER A 425 15.61 48.05 -5.14
C SER A 425 14.63 47.07 -5.78
N ILE A 426 13.34 47.29 -5.57
CA ILE A 426 12.28 46.43 -6.07
C ILE A 426 11.79 46.97 -7.42
N GLN A 427 11.89 46.15 -8.46
CA GLN A 427 11.46 46.51 -9.82
C GLN A 427 9.94 46.75 -9.89
N PRO A 428 9.46 47.53 -10.88
CA PRO A 428 8.04 47.79 -11.06
C PRO A 428 7.21 46.50 -11.15
N PHE A 429 6.12 46.42 -10.40
CA PHE A 429 5.21 45.25 -10.37
C PHE A 429 5.88 43.90 -10.09
N GLN A 430 7.03 43.91 -9.43
CA GLN A 430 7.77 42.71 -9.05
C GLN A 430 7.92 42.62 -7.54
N ALA A 431 8.10 41.40 -7.06
CA ALA A 431 8.43 41.13 -5.67
C ALA A 431 9.94 40.89 -5.51
N CYS A 432 10.49 41.27 -4.36
CA CYS A 432 11.87 40.94 -4.01
C CYS A 432 12.04 39.44 -3.73
N GLN A 433 13.30 38.99 -3.64
CA GLN A 433 13.62 37.66 -3.10
C GLN A 433 13.08 37.55 -1.66
N THR A 434 12.57 36.38 -1.28
CA THR A 434 12.05 36.13 0.07
C THR A 434 13.17 36.31 1.10
N LEU A 435 12.94 37.14 2.11
CA LEU A 435 13.86 37.35 3.23
C LEU A 435 13.38 36.50 4.41
N SER A 436 14.27 35.65 4.93
CA SER A 436 14.01 34.78 6.07
C SER A 436 14.62 35.36 7.33
N PHE A 437 13.82 35.46 8.40
CA PHE A 437 14.26 35.99 9.69
C PHE A 437 14.26 34.85 10.71
N PRO A 438 15.42 34.47 11.27
CA PRO A 438 15.45 33.54 12.39
C PRO A 438 14.80 34.19 13.61
N SER A 439 13.93 33.48 14.31
CA SER A 439 13.48 33.95 15.63
C SER A 439 14.65 33.93 16.59
N VAL A 440 15.06 35.10 17.08
CA VAL A 440 15.97 35.20 18.23
C VAL A 440 15.26 34.60 19.45
N PRO A 441 15.94 33.84 20.31
CA PRO A 441 15.30 33.28 21.50
C PRO A 441 14.93 34.41 22.45
N ILE A 442 13.63 34.54 22.74
CA ILE A 442 13.09 35.01 24.02
C ILE A 442 13.53 36.45 24.39
N GLN A 443 12.88 37.46 23.81
CA GLN A 443 12.47 38.76 24.42
C GLN A 443 12.34 39.94 23.45
N MET A 444 12.76 39.82 22.19
CA MET A 444 12.43 40.83 21.17
C MET A 444 11.25 40.33 20.34
N GLU A 445 10.23 41.17 20.19
CA GLU A 445 9.15 40.95 19.23
C GLU A 445 9.75 40.66 17.84
N ASN A 446 9.10 39.80 17.05
CA ASN A 446 9.59 39.37 15.73
C ASN A 446 9.39 40.52 14.70
N THR A 447 9.96 41.68 14.99
CA THR A 447 9.71 42.94 14.29
C THR A 447 10.79 43.24 13.29
N VAL A 448 10.40 43.74 12.13
CA VAL A 448 11.30 44.20 11.08
C VAL A 448 11.08 45.69 10.84
N THR A 449 12.16 46.44 10.74
CA THR A 449 12.11 47.89 10.49
C THR A 449 12.22 48.16 8.99
N ILE A 450 11.19 48.77 8.41
CA ILE A 450 11.05 48.98 6.97
C ILE A 450 10.99 50.47 6.67
N ALA A 451 11.93 51.00 5.90
CA ALA A 451 11.86 52.33 5.31
C ALA A 451 11.63 52.22 3.80
N VAL A 452 10.72 53.04 3.25
CA VAL A 452 10.38 53.05 1.82
C VAL A 452 10.75 54.40 1.24
N GLY A 453 11.73 54.43 0.33
CA GLY A 453 12.29 55.68 -0.19
C GLY A 453 12.88 56.55 0.92
N SER A 454 12.52 57.82 0.93
CA SER A 454 12.96 58.81 1.92
C SER A 454 12.03 58.94 3.14
N ARG A 455 11.10 58.00 3.33
CA ARG A 455 10.15 58.03 4.45
C ARG A 455 10.78 57.52 5.73
N PRO A 456 10.27 57.96 6.90
CA PRO A 456 10.71 57.42 8.18
C PRO A 456 10.44 55.89 8.24
N PRO A 457 11.34 55.13 8.90
CA PRO A 457 11.18 53.70 9.08
C PRO A 457 9.92 53.38 9.90
N VAL A 458 9.23 52.30 9.51
CA VAL A 458 8.07 51.73 10.19
C VAL A 458 8.43 50.34 10.69
N THR A 459 8.15 50.06 11.96
CA THR A 459 8.38 48.75 12.57
C THR A 459 7.16 47.87 12.39
N GLU A 460 7.32 46.71 11.76
CA GLU A 460 6.25 45.75 11.47
C GLU A 460 6.50 44.43 12.20
N THR A 461 5.50 43.93 12.93
CA THR A 461 5.57 42.61 13.58
C THR A 461 5.28 41.50 12.58
N LEU A 462 6.19 40.52 12.46
CA LEU A 462 6.01 39.33 11.64
C LEU A 462 5.33 38.20 12.41
N LEU A 463 4.40 37.50 11.74
CA LEU A 463 3.76 36.31 12.30
C LEU A 463 4.69 35.09 12.17
N LYS A 464 4.83 34.34 13.26
CA LYS A 464 5.63 33.11 13.31
C LYS A 464 4.92 31.98 12.56
N GLY A 465 5.69 31.15 11.87
CA GLY A 465 5.16 30.04 11.05
C GLY A 465 4.44 30.48 9.78
N GLU A 466 4.46 31.77 9.43
CA GLU A 466 3.82 32.29 8.23
C GLU A 466 4.84 32.99 7.32
N ARG A 467 4.61 32.84 6.01
CA ARG A 467 5.26 33.67 5.00
C ARG A 467 4.35 34.86 4.73
N GLN A 468 4.83 36.08 4.86
CA GLN A 468 4.04 37.29 4.68
C GLN A 468 4.53 38.09 3.48
N THR A 469 3.63 38.47 2.58
CA THR A 469 3.93 39.38 1.47
C THR A 469 3.42 40.78 1.84
N ILE A 470 4.35 41.71 2.08
CA ILE A 470 4.08 43.12 2.37
C ILE A 470 4.02 43.90 1.07
N LEU A 471 3.00 44.75 0.96
CA LEU A 471 2.67 45.46 -0.26
C LEU A 471 3.07 46.92 -0.14
N LEU A 472 3.88 47.39 -1.08
CA LEU A 472 4.57 48.66 -1.00
C LEU A 472 4.22 49.59 -2.15
N THR A 473 4.21 50.88 -1.83
CA THR A 473 4.10 52.01 -2.77
C THR A 473 5.09 53.10 -2.34
N SER A 474 5.37 54.09 -3.18
CA SER A 474 6.08 55.32 -2.79
C SER A 474 5.46 56.03 -1.57
N THR A 475 4.17 55.77 -1.32
CA THR A 475 3.45 56.29 -0.16
C THR A 475 3.52 55.40 1.10
N GLY A 476 4.38 54.37 1.10
CA GLY A 476 4.58 53.45 2.22
C GLY A 476 3.84 52.11 2.07
N ILE A 477 3.68 51.41 3.19
CA ILE A 477 3.01 50.09 3.27
C ILE A 477 1.51 50.27 3.03
N LYS A 478 0.92 49.46 2.14
CA LYS A 478 -0.51 49.47 1.81
C LYS A 478 -1.31 48.32 2.36
N GLY A 479 -0.64 47.21 2.67
CA GLY A 479 -1.30 46.03 3.19
C GLY A 479 -0.34 44.86 3.29
N ARG A 480 -0.88 43.74 3.77
CA ARG A 480 -0.16 42.51 4.01
C ARG A 480 -1.00 41.33 3.54
N VAL A 481 -0.34 40.33 2.95
CA VAL A 481 -0.91 39.03 2.61
C VAL A 481 -0.17 37.99 3.44
N SER A 482 -0.87 37.28 4.31
CA SER A 482 -0.31 36.13 5.02
C SER A 482 -0.53 34.86 4.19
N HIS A 483 0.54 34.12 3.95
CA HIS A 483 0.54 32.76 3.42
C HIS A 483 0.81 31.82 4.60
N SER A 484 -0.26 31.24 5.13
CA SER A 484 -0.16 30.13 6.08
C SER A 484 -0.14 28.81 5.32
N CYS A 485 0.64 27.85 5.81
CA CYS A 485 0.62 26.48 5.31
C CYS A 485 -0.64 25.80 5.88
N SER A 486 -1.82 26.06 5.32
CA SER A 486 -3.02 25.30 5.73
C SER A 486 -3.07 23.97 4.97
N PRO A 487 -3.17 22.81 5.66
CA PRO A 487 -3.17 21.48 5.03
C PRO A 487 -4.43 21.14 4.21
N LEU A 488 -5.36 22.07 4.01
CA LEU A 488 -6.59 21.85 3.24
C LEU A 488 -6.39 22.30 1.78
N ASN A 489 -6.19 21.31 0.90
CA ASN A 489 -5.94 21.38 -0.55
C ASN A 489 -4.52 21.81 -0.94
N ASN A 490 -3.65 20.84 -1.26
CA ASN A 490 -2.45 21.06 -2.11
C ASN A 490 -2.84 21.34 -3.56
N VAL A 491 -3.75 22.28 -3.75
CA VAL A 491 -3.73 23.18 -4.88
C VAL A 491 -3.74 24.53 -4.20
N LEU A 492 -2.60 25.22 -4.16
CA LEU A 492 -2.62 26.68 -4.10
C LEU A 492 -3.44 27.14 -5.31
N LYS A 493 -4.76 27.14 -5.19
CA LYS A 493 -5.64 27.93 -6.05
C LYS A 493 -5.51 29.33 -5.49
N GLY A 494 -4.38 29.97 -5.78
CA GLY A 494 -4.11 31.32 -5.29
C GLY A 494 -5.22 32.26 -5.73
N ILE A 495 -5.91 32.86 -4.78
CA ILE A 495 -6.56 34.16 -4.96
C ILE A 495 -6.31 34.95 -3.68
N PHE A 496 -5.35 35.89 -3.74
CA PHE A 496 -5.28 36.95 -2.73
C PHE A 496 -5.20 38.31 -3.45
N LEU A 497 -6.24 39.10 -3.16
CA LEU A 497 -6.54 40.41 -3.74
C LEU A 497 -5.99 41.49 -2.83
N THR A 498 -5.37 42.53 -3.38
CA THR A 498 -5.08 43.74 -2.59
C THR A 498 -5.45 45.04 -3.28
N PHE A 499 -6.17 45.88 -2.53
CA PHE A 499 -6.64 47.23 -2.86
C PHE A 499 -5.53 48.29 -2.60
N PRO A 500 -5.49 49.43 -3.32
CA PRO A 500 -6.16 50.64 -2.81
C PRO A 500 -6.75 51.62 -3.86
N LEU A 501 -7.52 52.60 -3.35
CA LEU A 501 -8.01 53.89 -3.91
C LEU A 501 -9.44 54.07 -4.43
N ASN A 502 -10.30 53.04 -4.54
CA ASN A 502 -11.74 53.31 -4.71
C ASN A 502 -12.66 52.29 -4.00
N ARG A 503 -13.56 52.76 -3.13
CA ARG A 503 -14.36 51.96 -2.18
C ARG A 503 -15.51 51.14 -2.82
N ASN A 504 -15.62 51.06 -4.14
CA ASN A 504 -16.88 50.68 -4.83
C ASN A 504 -16.90 49.30 -5.52
N VAL A 505 -15.82 48.51 -5.46
CA VAL A 505 -15.78 47.17 -6.10
C VAL A 505 -16.23 46.10 -5.10
N LEU A 506 -17.27 45.34 -5.46
CA LEU A 506 -17.86 44.28 -4.62
C LEU A 506 -17.72 42.95 -5.37
N LEU A 507 -16.86 42.06 -4.88
CA LEU A 507 -16.67 40.74 -5.47
C LEU A 507 -17.81 39.82 -5.06
N THR A 508 -18.66 39.48 -6.02
CA THR A 508 -19.77 38.55 -5.81
C THR A 508 -19.50 37.28 -6.63
N LYS A 509 -19.01 36.23 -5.93
CA LYS A 509 -19.04 34.78 -6.24
C LYS A 509 -17.67 34.09 -6.27
N ARG A 510 -17.47 33.23 -5.26
CA ARG A 510 -16.53 32.08 -5.25
C ARG A 510 -17.04 30.94 -6.14
N LYS A 511 -17.30 31.17 -7.43
CA LYS A 511 -17.52 30.08 -8.39
C LYS A 511 -16.57 30.25 -9.56
N ALA A 512 -15.28 30.02 -9.29
CA ALA A 512 -14.32 29.77 -10.36
C ALA A 512 -14.74 28.46 -11.05
N LYS A 513 -15.30 28.57 -12.25
CA LYS A 513 -15.49 27.40 -13.12
C LYS A 513 -14.11 27.08 -13.69
N ILE A 514 -13.42 26.13 -13.08
CA ILE A 514 -12.10 25.69 -13.53
C ILE A 514 -12.33 24.80 -14.75
N ARG A 515 -12.22 25.37 -15.94
CA ARG A 515 -11.95 24.60 -17.15
C ARG A 515 -10.45 24.61 -17.38
N CYS A 516 -9.91 23.47 -17.81
CA CYS A 516 -8.49 23.14 -17.80
C CYS A 516 -7.57 24.32 -18.17
N ILE A 517 -6.53 24.48 -17.35
CA ILE A 517 -5.39 25.40 -17.52
C ILE A 517 -5.72 26.88 -17.24
N VAL A 518 -6.86 27.39 -17.68
CA VAL A 518 -7.23 28.81 -17.54
C VAL A 518 -8.36 29.00 -16.54
N SER A 519 -8.07 29.70 -15.44
CA SER A 519 -9.09 30.09 -14.47
C SER A 519 -9.70 31.43 -14.87
N THR A 520 -11.02 31.46 -14.97
CA THR A 520 -11.79 32.67 -15.26
C THR A 520 -12.39 33.25 -13.99
N PHE A 521 -12.12 34.53 -13.77
CA PHE A 521 -12.53 35.34 -12.64
C PHE A 521 -13.56 36.36 -13.08
N LEU A 522 -14.64 36.49 -12.31
CA LEU A 522 -15.68 37.49 -12.52
C LEU A 522 -15.53 38.58 -11.48
N ILE A 523 -15.15 39.78 -11.91
CA ILE A 523 -15.05 40.97 -11.08
C ILE A 523 -16.32 41.79 -11.28
N SER A 524 -17.03 42.11 -10.20
CA SER A 524 -18.27 42.87 -10.25
C SER A 524 -18.20 44.17 -9.43
N ASN A 525 -19.05 45.14 -9.74
CA ASN A 525 -19.34 46.26 -8.84
C ASN A 525 -20.76 46.18 -8.26
N ARG A 526 -21.06 47.08 -7.32
CA ARG A 526 -22.39 47.20 -6.71
C ARG A 526 -23.49 47.60 -7.70
N MET A 527 -23.12 48.11 -8.88
CA MET A 527 -24.03 48.50 -9.95
C MET A 527 -24.32 47.34 -10.94
N GLY A 528 -23.78 46.15 -10.68
CA GLY A 528 -24.02 44.95 -11.51
C GLY A 528 -23.19 44.86 -12.78
N GLN A 529 -22.20 45.74 -13.00
CA GLN A 529 -21.25 45.61 -14.10
C GLN A 529 -20.27 44.48 -13.80
N ILE A 530 -19.87 43.72 -14.84
CA ILE A 530 -19.04 42.54 -14.72
C ILE A 530 -17.84 42.65 -15.67
N CYS A 531 -16.67 42.28 -15.18
CA CYS A 531 -15.44 42.10 -15.94
C CYS A 531 -14.98 40.64 -15.83
N GLU A 532 -14.75 40.00 -16.98
CA GLU A 532 -14.26 38.63 -17.06
C GLU A 532 -12.75 38.64 -17.30
N TYR A 533 -11.97 38.16 -16.34
CA TYR A 533 -10.52 38.06 -16.42
C TYR A 533 -10.10 36.59 -16.42
N SER A 534 -9.23 36.19 -17.33
CA SER A 534 -8.78 34.80 -17.45
C SER A 534 -7.27 34.71 -17.30
N GLN A 535 -6.80 33.84 -16.41
CA GLN A 535 -5.36 33.61 -16.15
C GLN A 535 -5.05 32.12 -16.16
N SER A 536 -3.97 31.76 -16.84
CA SER A 536 -3.39 30.42 -16.71
C SER A 536 -2.71 30.28 -15.36
N LEU A 537 -3.15 29.34 -14.54
CA LEU A 537 -2.56 29.04 -13.22
C LEU A 537 -1.80 27.72 -13.32
N GLY A 538 -0.46 27.78 -13.23
CA GLY A 538 0.35 26.56 -13.21
C GLY A 538 0.25 25.82 -11.87
N PHE A 539 0.61 24.55 -11.86
CA PHE A 539 0.49 23.72 -10.65
C PHE A 539 1.33 24.28 -9.49
N GLY A 540 0.75 24.40 -8.29
CA GLY A 540 1.45 24.91 -7.10
C GLY A 540 1.82 26.40 -7.12
N SER A 541 1.40 27.14 -8.16
CA SER A 541 1.70 28.58 -8.27
C SER A 541 0.77 29.45 -7.42
N SER A 542 1.22 30.65 -7.11
CA SER A 542 0.43 31.69 -6.45
C SER A 542 0.59 33.00 -7.21
N TYR A 543 -0.53 33.69 -7.44
CA TYR A 543 -0.55 34.98 -8.13
C TYR A 543 -1.32 36.01 -7.31
N THR A 544 -0.83 37.25 -7.32
CA THR A 544 -1.54 38.44 -6.84
C THR A 544 -2.06 39.21 -8.04
N LEU A 545 -3.38 39.39 -8.12
CA LEU A 545 -4.00 40.17 -9.20
C LEU A 545 -4.10 41.64 -8.77
N LEU A 546 -3.38 42.51 -9.47
CA LEU A 546 -3.43 43.95 -9.28
C LEU A 546 -4.51 44.56 -10.17
N ILE A 547 -5.51 45.18 -9.54
CA ILE A 547 -6.55 45.96 -10.21
C ILE A 547 -6.21 47.44 -9.98
N PRO A 548 -5.81 48.18 -11.03
CA PRO A 548 -5.33 49.55 -10.85
C PRO A 548 -6.48 50.52 -10.57
N GLY A 549 -6.17 51.70 -10.00
CA GLY A 549 -7.19 52.68 -9.59
C GLY A 549 -7.95 53.34 -10.75
N ASP A 550 -7.38 53.31 -11.96
CA ASP A 550 -7.99 53.73 -13.23
C ASP A 550 -8.82 52.62 -13.89
N PHE A 551 -9.04 51.49 -13.19
CA PHE A 551 -9.87 50.40 -13.66
C PHE A 551 -11.29 50.89 -13.99
N SER A 552 -11.71 50.60 -15.23
CA SER A 552 -13.06 50.87 -15.72
C SER A 552 -13.71 49.59 -16.24
N PHE A 553 -15.00 49.43 -15.95
CA PHE A 553 -15.79 48.34 -16.50
C PHE A 553 -16.07 48.61 -17.98
N GLY A 554 -15.77 47.63 -18.82
CA GLY A 554 -15.90 47.73 -20.28
C GLY A 554 -15.36 46.47 -20.97
N PRO A 555 -15.43 46.40 -22.31
CA PRO A 555 -15.01 45.22 -23.07
C PRO A 555 -13.51 44.89 -22.92
N GLU A 556 -12.68 45.87 -22.54
CA GLU A 556 -11.23 45.74 -22.42
C GLU A 556 -10.73 45.76 -20.96
N CYS A 557 -11.64 45.60 -19.99
CA CYS A 557 -11.33 45.65 -18.56
C CYS A 557 -10.30 44.57 -18.14
N ALA A 558 -10.21 43.45 -18.86
CA ALA A 558 -9.24 42.39 -18.57
C ALA A 558 -7.78 42.84 -18.82
N LYS A 559 -7.55 43.77 -19.75
CA LYS A 559 -6.20 44.24 -20.12
C LYS A 559 -5.56 45.14 -19.06
N THR A 560 -6.38 45.78 -18.21
CA THR A 560 -5.88 46.66 -17.14
C THR A 560 -5.47 45.88 -15.90
N ILE A 561 -5.95 44.65 -15.74
CA ILE A 561 -5.61 43.77 -14.64
C ILE A 561 -4.21 43.19 -14.87
N ARG A 562 -3.35 43.31 -13.87
CA ARG A 562 -1.95 42.83 -13.94
C ARG A 562 -1.74 41.66 -12.97
N PRO A 563 -1.44 40.45 -13.46
CA PRO A 563 -1.06 39.34 -12.60
C PRO A 563 0.40 39.49 -12.17
N ILE A 564 0.68 39.37 -10.88
CA ILE A 564 2.02 39.32 -10.32
C ILE A 564 2.25 37.93 -9.75
N GLU A 565 3.32 37.28 -10.21
CA GLU A 565 3.69 35.94 -9.75
C GLU A 565 4.33 36.00 -8.36
N ASP A 566 3.70 35.36 -7.39
CA ASP A 566 4.21 35.29 -6.01
C ASP A 566 4.97 33.99 -5.75
N ILE A 567 4.45 32.87 -6.27
CA ILE A 567 5.09 31.55 -6.24
C ILE A 567 5.08 31.00 -7.65
N LYS A 568 6.27 30.64 -8.15
CA LYS A 568 6.46 30.01 -9.46
C LYS A 568 5.71 28.68 -9.53
N PRO A 569 5.12 28.33 -10.68
CA PRO A 569 4.55 27.01 -10.87
C PRO A 569 5.61 25.93 -10.79
N ASN A 570 5.23 24.75 -10.28
CA ASN A 570 6.10 23.59 -10.37
C ASN A 570 6.27 23.19 -11.84
N THR A 571 7.49 22.81 -12.18
CA THR A 571 7.91 22.38 -13.53
C THR A 571 8.13 20.88 -13.63
N VAL A 572 8.12 20.14 -12.52
CA VAL A 572 8.34 18.69 -12.50
C VAL A 572 7.04 17.95 -12.80
N HIS A 573 6.99 17.29 -13.96
CA HIS A 573 5.83 16.54 -14.42
C HIS A 573 5.76 15.12 -13.80
N MET A 574 4.56 14.65 -13.45
CA MET A 574 4.32 13.34 -12.80
C MET A 574 4.82 12.13 -13.61
N ALA A 575 4.94 12.26 -14.94
CA ALA A 575 5.51 11.20 -15.79
C ALA A 575 6.95 10.81 -15.37
N TRP A 576 7.69 11.68 -14.68
CA TRP A 576 9.00 11.35 -14.13
C TRP A 576 8.97 10.30 -13.01
N GLN A 577 7.80 9.93 -12.49
CA GLN A 577 7.66 8.75 -11.63
C GLN A 577 7.62 7.42 -12.41
N ILE A 578 7.40 7.43 -13.74
CA ILE A 578 7.32 6.18 -14.52
C ILE A 578 8.63 5.35 -14.41
N PRO A 579 9.84 5.92 -14.47
CA PRO A 579 11.08 5.17 -14.28
C PRO A 579 11.19 4.41 -12.95
N GLN A 580 10.81 5.03 -11.82
CA GLN A 580 10.84 4.35 -10.52
C GLN A 580 9.77 3.24 -10.43
N TYR A 581 8.57 3.47 -10.98
CA TYR A 581 7.56 2.40 -11.11
C TYR A 581 8.05 1.26 -11.98
N PHE A 582 8.68 1.56 -13.13
CA PHE A 582 9.21 0.55 -14.03
C PHE A 582 10.25 -0.35 -13.36
N LEU A 583 11.22 0.25 -12.64
CA LEU A 583 12.23 -0.51 -11.91
C LEU A 583 11.60 -1.35 -10.78
N MET A 584 10.66 -0.77 -10.03
CA MET A 584 9.99 -1.47 -8.94
C MET A 584 9.14 -2.64 -9.43
N THR A 585 8.31 -2.44 -10.46
CA THR A 585 7.46 -3.48 -11.04
C THR A 585 8.28 -4.59 -11.67
N THR A 586 9.35 -4.25 -12.41
CA THR A 586 10.23 -5.28 -12.96
C THR A 586 10.91 -6.08 -11.85
N GLY A 587 11.31 -5.40 -10.76
CA GLY A 587 11.80 -6.04 -9.55
C GLY A 587 10.78 -6.97 -8.89
N GLU A 588 9.51 -6.54 -8.79
CA GLU A 588 8.39 -7.35 -8.30
C GLU A 588 8.18 -8.61 -9.13
N VAL A 589 8.17 -8.50 -10.46
CA VAL A 589 7.96 -9.65 -11.34
C VAL A 589 9.03 -10.71 -11.10
N VAL A 590 10.31 -10.33 -11.06
CA VAL A 590 11.39 -11.31 -10.87
C VAL A 590 11.57 -11.77 -9.42
N PHE A 591 11.11 -10.99 -8.43
CA PHE A 591 11.17 -11.34 -7.00
C PHE A 591 9.95 -12.13 -6.53
N SER A 592 8.75 -11.59 -6.72
CA SER A 592 7.50 -12.09 -6.14
C SER A 592 6.99 -13.34 -6.87
N VAL A 593 6.93 -13.30 -8.21
CA VAL A 593 6.46 -14.46 -9.00
C VAL A 593 7.40 -15.64 -8.80
N THR A 594 8.71 -15.41 -8.97
CA THR A 594 9.74 -16.43 -8.73
C THR A 594 9.75 -16.92 -7.28
N GLY A 595 9.61 -16.02 -6.30
CA GLY A 595 9.65 -16.37 -4.88
C GLY A 595 8.46 -17.22 -4.44
N LEU A 596 7.27 -16.95 -4.99
CA LEU A 596 6.08 -17.78 -4.78
C LEU A 596 6.23 -19.16 -5.44
N GLU A 597 6.79 -19.23 -6.66
CA GLU A 597 7.08 -20.50 -7.34
C GLU A 597 8.12 -21.33 -6.57
N PHE A 598 9.19 -20.68 -6.10
CA PHE A 598 10.22 -21.29 -5.25
C PHE A 598 9.61 -21.82 -3.95
N SER A 599 8.79 -21.00 -3.27
CA SER A 599 8.08 -21.41 -2.05
C SER A 599 7.25 -22.67 -2.27
N TYR A 600 6.50 -22.70 -3.37
CA TYR A 600 5.60 -23.80 -3.70
C TYR A 600 6.36 -25.09 -4.04
N SER A 601 7.46 -24.98 -4.78
CA SER A 601 8.28 -26.14 -5.18
C SER A 601 9.11 -26.73 -4.03
N GLN A 602 9.50 -25.92 -3.05
CA GLN A 602 10.23 -26.38 -1.86
C GLN A 602 9.30 -26.82 -0.71
N ALA A 603 7.98 -26.68 -0.87
CA ALA A 603 7.01 -27.02 0.16
C ALA A 603 6.63 -28.51 0.15
N PRO A 604 6.61 -29.18 1.32
CA PRO A 604 5.98 -30.49 1.46
C PRO A 604 4.50 -30.47 1.02
N SER A 605 3.99 -31.61 0.54
CA SER A 605 2.66 -31.70 -0.07
C SER A 605 1.53 -31.23 0.87
N ASN A 606 1.66 -31.52 2.17
CA ASN A 606 0.74 -31.13 3.24
C ASN A 606 1.03 -29.74 3.87
N MET A 607 2.18 -29.11 3.59
CA MET A 607 2.60 -27.85 4.26
C MET A 607 2.69 -26.63 3.34
N LYS A 608 2.16 -26.71 2.10
CA LYS A 608 2.11 -25.57 1.18
C LYS A 608 1.43 -24.32 1.77
N SER A 609 0.34 -24.51 2.52
CA SER A 609 -0.37 -23.42 3.19
C SER A 609 0.47 -22.75 4.30
N VAL A 610 1.34 -23.50 4.97
CA VAL A 610 2.26 -22.99 6.00
C VAL A 610 3.24 -21.99 5.41
N LEU A 611 3.88 -22.36 4.29
CA LEU A 611 4.85 -21.50 3.62
C LEU A 611 4.20 -20.29 2.94
N GLN A 612 2.98 -20.44 2.43
CA GLN A 612 2.19 -19.30 1.93
C GLN A 612 1.83 -18.32 3.05
N ALA A 613 1.45 -18.81 4.23
CA ALA A 613 1.21 -17.95 5.39
C ALA A 613 2.50 -17.24 5.84
N GLY A 614 3.63 -17.95 5.85
CA GLY A 614 4.95 -17.37 6.09
C GLY A 614 5.31 -16.28 5.08
N TRP A 615 4.95 -16.46 3.80
CA TRP A 615 5.17 -15.45 2.76
C TRP A 615 4.36 -14.19 3.01
N LEU A 616 3.05 -14.31 3.29
CA LEU A 616 2.20 -13.16 3.62
C LEU A 616 2.68 -12.43 4.89
N LEU A 617 3.21 -13.18 5.87
CA LEU A 617 3.82 -12.59 7.06
C LEU A 617 5.03 -11.72 6.71
N THR A 618 5.81 -12.05 5.67
CA THR A 618 6.92 -11.18 5.24
C THR A 618 6.43 -9.81 4.77
N VAL A 619 5.25 -9.73 4.14
CA VAL A 619 4.61 -8.47 3.72
C VAL A 619 4.19 -7.66 4.93
N ALA A 620 3.57 -8.31 5.93
CA ALA A 620 3.18 -7.66 7.17
C ALA A 620 4.40 -7.08 7.92
N VAL A 621 5.47 -7.88 8.06
CA VAL A 621 6.72 -7.43 8.68
C VAL A 621 7.36 -6.30 7.89
N GLY A 622 7.31 -6.33 6.56
CA GLY A 622 7.82 -5.24 5.71
C GLY A 622 7.14 -3.90 6.00
N ASN A 623 5.81 -3.91 6.13
CA ASN A 623 5.06 -2.72 6.51
C ASN A 623 5.37 -2.26 7.95
N ILE A 624 5.65 -3.18 8.88
CA ILE A 624 6.11 -2.84 10.23
C ILE A 624 7.51 -2.20 10.22
N ILE A 625 8.41 -2.66 9.35
CA ILE A 625 9.74 -2.04 9.17
C ILE A 625 9.60 -0.57 8.77
N VAL A 626 8.66 -0.23 7.89
CA VAL A 626 8.41 1.17 7.51
C VAL A 626 8.05 2.01 8.74
N LEU A 627 7.17 1.50 9.62
CA LEU A 627 6.79 2.19 10.86
C LEU A 627 8.01 2.44 11.77
N ILE A 628 8.84 1.40 11.97
CA ILE A 628 10.03 1.49 12.80
C ILE A 628 11.02 2.52 12.23
N VAL A 629 11.23 2.50 10.91
CA VAL A 629 12.15 3.42 10.25
C VAL A 629 11.63 4.86 10.27
N ALA A 630 10.31 5.07 10.10
CA ALA A 630 9.71 6.39 10.19
C ALA A 630 9.88 7.00 11.59
N GLU A 631 9.61 6.23 12.66
CA GLU A 631 9.74 6.68 14.05
C GLU A 631 11.21 6.84 14.49
N ALA A 632 12.11 5.95 14.06
CA ALA A 632 13.52 5.98 14.45
C ALA A 632 14.37 6.94 13.60
N GLY A 633 13.98 7.16 12.35
CA GLY A 633 14.75 7.94 11.38
C GLY A 633 14.62 9.44 11.55
N GLN A 634 13.42 9.94 11.88
CA GLN A 634 13.08 11.38 11.99
C GLN A 634 13.85 12.27 11.00
N LEU A 635 13.93 11.82 9.74
CA LEU A 635 14.69 12.52 8.72
C LEU A 635 13.84 13.70 8.23
N PRO A 636 14.36 14.94 8.25
CA PRO A 636 13.58 16.11 7.85
C PRO A 636 13.29 16.12 6.34
N ASP A 637 14.14 15.46 5.55
CA ASP A 637 14.06 15.46 4.09
C ASP A 637 13.56 14.11 3.54
N GLN A 638 12.52 14.15 2.70
CA GLN A 638 11.95 12.95 2.08
C GLN A 638 12.95 12.21 1.17
N TRP A 639 13.83 12.93 0.47
CA TRP A 639 14.84 12.29 -0.38
C TRP A 639 15.82 11.44 0.44
N ALA A 640 16.14 11.86 1.67
CA ALA A 640 17.03 11.13 2.57
C ALA A 640 16.38 9.83 3.06
N GLU A 641 15.07 9.83 3.31
CA GLU A 641 14.30 8.63 3.61
C GLU A 641 14.38 7.62 2.45
N TYR A 642 14.21 8.06 1.20
CA TYR A 642 14.36 7.17 0.03
C TYR A 642 15.77 6.58 -0.10
N VAL A 643 16.83 7.37 0.16
CA VAL A 643 18.22 6.88 0.16
C VAL A 643 18.46 5.88 1.29
N LEU A 644 17.89 6.11 2.48
CA LEU A 644 17.98 5.17 3.60
C LEU A 644 17.37 3.81 3.23
N PHE A 645 16.14 3.81 2.70
CA PHE A 645 15.47 2.58 2.25
C PHE A 645 16.25 1.86 1.13
N ALA A 646 16.78 2.60 0.15
CA ALA A 646 17.62 2.03 -0.91
C ALA A 646 18.88 1.36 -0.32
N SER A 647 19.55 2.04 0.61
CA SER A 647 20.79 1.54 1.24
C SER A 647 20.53 0.29 2.07
N LEU A 648 19.45 0.29 2.88
CA LEU A 648 19.04 -0.88 3.66
C LEU A 648 18.73 -2.08 2.76
N LEU A 649 18.00 -1.87 1.65
CA LEU A 649 17.68 -2.96 0.73
C LEU A 649 18.91 -3.48 0.01
N ILE A 650 19.87 -2.62 -0.37
CA ILE A 650 21.14 -3.08 -0.99
C ILE A 650 21.93 -3.94 0.01
N CYS A 651 22.03 -3.53 1.29
CA CYS A 651 22.65 -4.35 2.33
C CYS A 651 21.95 -5.71 2.49
N VAL A 652 20.62 -5.71 2.55
CA VAL A 652 19.80 -6.94 2.62
C VAL A 652 19.98 -7.81 1.37
N CYS A 653 20.09 -7.21 0.19
CA CYS A 653 20.35 -7.89 -1.07
C CYS A 653 21.69 -8.64 -1.03
N VAL A 654 22.74 -8.05 -0.45
CA VAL A 654 24.04 -8.71 -0.25
C VAL A 654 23.90 -9.90 0.71
N ILE A 655 23.23 -9.71 1.86
CA ILE A 655 23.00 -10.78 2.84
C ILE A 655 22.22 -11.94 2.21
N PHE A 656 21.13 -11.63 1.50
CA PHE A 656 20.32 -12.64 0.83
C PHE A 656 21.10 -13.37 -0.26
N SER A 657 21.98 -12.69 -0.99
CA SER A 657 22.85 -13.32 -1.99
C SER A 657 23.80 -14.34 -1.37
N ILE A 658 24.36 -14.03 -0.20
CA ILE A 658 25.22 -14.96 0.56
C ILE A 658 24.37 -16.15 1.04
N MET A 659 23.19 -15.91 1.62
CA MET A 659 22.29 -16.98 2.05
C MET A 659 21.87 -17.88 0.88
N ALA A 660 21.57 -17.30 -0.27
CA ALA A 660 21.19 -18.00 -1.49
C ALA A 660 22.34 -18.85 -2.05
N TYR A 661 23.58 -18.39 -1.93
CA TYR A 661 24.77 -19.15 -2.35
C TYR A 661 24.94 -20.44 -1.55
N PHE A 662 24.67 -20.40 -0.25
CA PHE A 662 24.76 -21.57 0.64
C PHE A 662 23.49 -22.43 0.67
N TYR A 663 22.42 -22.04 -0.02
CA TYR A 663 21.18 -22.77 0.00
C TYR A 663 21.22 -24.00 -0.92
N THR A 664 20.96 -25.17 -0.35
CA THR A 664 20.77 -26.41 -1.11
C THR A 664 19.28 -26.65 -1.39
N TYR A 665 18.93 -26.78 -2.67
CA TYR A 665 17.57 -27.10 -3.11
C TYR A 665 17.21 -28.51 -2.67
N ILE A 666 16.00 -28.67 -2.15
CA ILE A 666 15.46 -29.96 -1.71
C ILE A 666 14.24 -30.27 -2.56
N ASP A 667 14.11 -31.49 -3.08
CA ASP A 667 12.86 -31.99 -3.66
C ASP A 667 12.03 -32.66 -2.56
N PRO A 668 10.91 -32.05 -2.11
CA PRO A 668 10.09 -32.62 -1.04
C PRO A 668 9.46 -33.96 -1.44
N MET A 669 9.17 -34.18 -2.72
CA MET A 669 8.53 -35.42 -3.18
C MET A 669 9.48 -36.61 -3.09
N GLU A 670 10.76 -36.40 -3.36
CA GLU A 670 11.78 -37.44 -3.22
C GLU A 670 11.91 -37.89 -1.76
N ILE A 671 11.91 -36.93 -0.82
CA ILE A 671 11.96 -37.24 0.62
C ILE A 671 10.69 -37.96 1.07
N GLU A 672 9.51 -37.48 0.65
CA GLU A 672 8.23 -38.13 0.97
C GLU A 672 8.17 -39.57 0.43
N ALA A 673 8.69 -39.81 -0.78
CA ALA A 673 8.79 -41.14 -1.37
C ALA A 673 9.73 -42.07 -0.58
N GLN A 674 10.89 -41.57 -0.12
CA GLN A 674 11.83 -42.34 0.70
C GLN A 674 11.21 -42.84 2.02
N PHE A 675 10.31 -42.08 2.63
CA PHE A 675 9.58 -42.49 3.82
C PHE A 675 8.38 -43.40 3.49
N ALA A 676 7.75 -43.23 2.32
CA ALA A 676 6.66 -44.09 1.86
C ALA A 676 7.12 -45.52 1.50
N GLU A 677 8.34 -45.67 0.95
CA GLU A 677 8.92 -46.97 0.58
C GLU A 677 9.56 -47.74 1.74
N GLY A 678 9.50 -47.20 2.97
CA GLY A 678 10.19 -47.75 4.14
C GLY A 678 11.69 -47.47 4.05
N GLY A 679 12.16 -46.47 4.79
CA GLY A 679 13.51 -45.92 4.64
C GLY A 679 14.64 -46.93 4.93
N PRO A 680 15.90 -46.59 4.63
CA PRO A 680 17.06 -47.45 4.90
C PRO A 680 17.14 -47.92 6.36
N GLN A 681 16.73 -47.06 7.30
CA GLN A 681 16.67 -47.38 8.73
C GLN A 681 15.59 -48.39 9.10
N ASP A 682 14.43 -48.37 8.44
CA ASP A 682 13.37 -49.37 8.67
C ASP A 682 13.77 -50.73 8.08
N LYS A 683 14.60 -50.73 7.03
CA LYS A 683 15.24 -51.94 6.49
C LYS A 683 16.33 -52.47 7.43
N GLU A 684 17.12 -51.60 8.07
CA GLU A 684 18.08 -52.00 9.11
C GLU A 684 17.40 -52.48 10.41
N GLU A 685 16.32 -51.86 10.87
CA GLU A 685 15.54 -52.34 12.03
C GLU A 685 14.79 -53.64 11.72
N LYS A 686 14.22 -53.80 10.51
CA LYS A 686 13.68 -55.09 10.06
C LYS A 686 14.75 -56.16 9.92
N SER A 687 15.94 -55.81 9.40
CA SER A 687 17.08 -56.73 9.30
C SER A 687 17.62 -57.14 10.67
N LYS A 688 17.69 -56.19 11.63
CA LYS A 688 18.10 -56.47 13.01
C LYS A 688 17.07 -57.33 13.74
N ASN A 689 15.78 -57.04 13.57
CA ASN A 689 14.71 -57.83 14.18
C ASN A 689 14.59 -59.23 13.57
N LEU A 690 14.84 -59.40 12.26
CA LEU A 690 14.98 -60.73 11.64
C LEU A 690 16.20 -61.49 12.18
N SER A 691 17.35 -60.82 12.32
CA SER A 691 18.57 -61.47 12.85
C SER A 691 18.47 -61.87 14.33
N MET A 692 17.56 -61.27 15.09
CA MET A 692 17.34 -61.58 16.50
C MET A 692 16.31 -62.70 16.73
N THR A 693 15.60 -63.14 15.68
CA THR A 693 14.61 -64.24 15.78
C THR A 693 15.18 -65.63 15.43
N ASP A 694 16.41 -65.72 14.93
CA ASP A 694 17.05 -66.99 14.51
C ASP A 694 18.05 -67.58 15.53
N VAL A 695 18.03 -67.15 16.79
CA VAL A 695 18.83 -67.76 17.87
C VAL A 695 17.93 -68.27 18.98
N ILE A 696 17.28 -69.41 18.75
CA ILE A 696 16.75 -70.27 19.81
C ILE A 696 17.78 -71.39 20.05
N PRO A 697 18.42 -71.49 21.22
CA PRO A 697 19.21 -72.67 21.54
C PRO A 697 18.28 -73.83 21.90
N ALA A 698 18.51 -74.98 21.28
CA ALA A 698 17.82 -76.23 21.61
C ALA A 698 18.13 -76.63 23.07
N SER A 699 17.10 -76.67 23.91
CA SER A 699 17.14 -77.31 25.23
C SER A 699 16.49 -78.70 25.14
N GLU A 700 17.28 -79.72 25.49
CA GLU A 700 16.88 -81.12 25.64
C GLU A 700 15.79 -81.29 26.71
N ASP A 701 14.68 -81.95 26.34
CA ASP A 701 13.67 -82.42 27.28
C ASP A 701 13.84 -83.95 27.47
N LYS A 702 14.31 -84.34 28.66
CA LYS A 702 14.20 -85.72 29.17
C LYS A 702 12.82 -85.90 29.80
N LYS A 703 11.99 -86.77 29.24
CA LYS A 703 10.90 -87.43 29.97
C LYS A 703 10.95 -88.94 29.78
N SER A 704 11.26 -89.61 30.89
CA SER A 704 11.11 -91.04 31.13
C SER A 704 9.64 -91.40 31.38
N GLU A 705 9.20 -92.46 30.68
CA GLU A 705 8.21 -93.49 31.08
C GLU A 705 6.77 -93.00 31.40
N VAL A 706 5.69 -93.63 30.94
CA VAL A 706 5.34 -95.05 31.12
C VAL A 706 4.33 -95.50 30.05
N LYS A 707 4.53 -96.77 29.68
CA LYS A 707 3.76 -97.72 28.90
C LYS A 707 2.21 -97.68 28.95
N GLN A 708 1.67 -98.10 27.78
CA GLN A 708 0.62 -99.10 27.55
C GLN A 708 -0.87 -98.76 27.81
N SER A 709 -1.52 -98.47 26.68
CA SER A 709 -2.52 -99.33 26.00
C SER A 709 -3.95 -99.46 26.54
N ARG A 710 -4.86 -99.42 25.55
CA ARG A 710 -6.28 -99.82 25.53
C ARG A 710 -7.21 -98.75 26.13
N ILE A 711 -8.23 -98.25 25.44
CA ILE A 711 -9.07 -98.74 24.33
C ILE A 711 -9.33 -97.58 23.37
#